data_AF-A0AAU1A393-F1
#
_entry.id   AF-A0AAU1A393-F1
#
_cell.length_a   1.000
_cell.length_b   1.000
_cell.length_c   1.000
_cell.angle_alpha   90.00
_cell.angle_beta   90.00
_cell.angle_gamma   90.00
#
_symmetry.space_group_name_H-M   'P 1'
#
loop_
_entity.id
_entity.type
_entity.pdbx_description
1 polymer ?
#
loop_
_entity_poly.entity_id
_entity_poly.type
_entity_poly.pdbx_seq_one_letter_code
_entity_poly.pdbx_strand_id
1 'polypeptide(L)'
;MTFDDENLPIPADTSWWHASVSFPVAPNDGTARTLATALAGRRFHFLRKDAGVRLRTEQPATRLLDQLIADRVITGWTGGIYEPETPAFGGPEGMAVAHDVFCADSPAALAETGTPGARERSVMLLSSMIREAGLDPFEAGDVYAQWAALRHPVTPPQGQALEKAVSAMRRLMNADAARRPDAEAGWAERVAAFEDAGRRLRRLAADGRLIRGIRGVIAHHAIFAFNRAGVPADAQAATAWLGRHVAFSTGEGADVSTHESVSADPSLPRMETTVTPVTDPAQLREALAQRLVDSGHLRSQTAIDAFRTTDRHAFLPGVDLESAYKEDAVPIKHDEHGEMISCISAPSIVATQLEQLGAKPGHKVLEAGAATGYNAALLGKIVSPGGQVWTLDVDRDLVAGASQHLVEASVDNATAVMADGAAGLLEHAPYDRIIFTVGAGDVPVKILDQLAPGGRLILPMRIRGSISRSFAFERDGDTWKTVSCEMATFIPLRKGVCDDVYTLVPMAGEGNVRLETFSEQDVDRDSLRTVLDQQQTKLYTGVKFRAGSAWEWLYLYLACVLPNGLSRLPGQRPGFTPHFGWGSMAALDGGSLAYLTIREGEDEKGRYWEIGVIGHGDSGADLAEHVVNEIRAWDASGGNNAPEPGFRMAVADSRDRLTANDPRFVVDKPYSRLVVDWAHKG
;
A
#
# COMPACT_ATOMS: atom_id res chain seq x y z
N MET A 1 -40.61 -40.16 -12.70
CA MET A 1 -40.64 -39.09 -11.70
C MET A 1 -40.23 -37.82 -12.41
N THR A 2 -41.21 -37.01 -12.81
CA THR A 2 -41.02 -35.63 -13.25
C THR A 2 -40.68 -34.82 -12.02
N PHE A 3 -39.48 -34.25 -11.96
CA PHE A 3 -39.16 -33.26 -10.94
C PHE A 3 -39.79 -31.95 -11.38
N ASP A 4 -40.81 -31.54 -10.63
CA ASP A 4 -41.51 -30.27 -10.78
C ASP A 4 -40.67 -29.21 -10.07
N ASP A 5 -39.91 -28.42 -10.85
CA ASP A 5 -38.92 -27.45 -10.38
C ASP A 5 -39.56 -26.12 -9.90
N GLU A 6 -40.90 -26.03 -9.87
CA GLU A 6 -41.61 -24.77 -9.60
C GLU A 6 -41.80 -24.43 -8.10
N ASN A 7 -41.36 -25.27 -7.16
CA ASN A 7 -41.66 -25.08 -5.72
C ASN A 7 -40.49 -25.33 -4.76
N LEU A 8 -39.27 -24.93 -5.13
CA LEU A 8 -38.23 -24.75 -4.10
C LEU A 8 -38.57 -23.51 -3.27
N PRO A 9 -38.60 -23.59 -1.92
CA PRO A 9 -38.88 -22.45 -1.08
C PRO A 9 -37.77 -21.40 -1.27
N ILE A 10 -38.11 -20.31 -1.96
CA ILE A 10 -37.28 -19.12 -2.11
C ILE A 10 -37.05 -18.58 -0.70
N PRO A 11 -35.79 -18.45 -0.23
CA PRO A 11 -35.50 -17.81 1.04
C PRO A 11 -36.10 -16.40 1.03
N ALA A 12 -36.92 -16.09 2.03
CA ALA A 12 -37.51 -14.78 2.18
C ALA A 12 -36.45 -13.77 2.64
N ASP A 13 -35.66 -13.23 1.70
CA ASP A 13 -35.08 -11.87 1.79
C ASP A 13 -34.42 -11.33 0.50
N THR A 14 -34.96 -11.60 -0.71
CA THR A 14 -34.48 -10.91 -1.93
C THR A 14 -35.37 -9.72 -2.27
N SER A 15 -34.98 -8.52 -1.85
CA SER A 15 -35.63 -7.24 -2.18
C SER A 15 -35.51 -6.81 -3.65
N TRP A 16 -34.86 -7.62 -4.50
CA TRP A 16 -34.58 -7.33 -5.91
C TRP A 16 -35.07 -8.45 -6.84
N TRP A 17 -35.95 -8.10 -7.76
CA TRP A 17 -36.30 -8.91 -8.91
C TRP A 17 -35.24 -8.79 -10.01
N HIS A 18 -34.92 -9.87 -10.72
CA HIS A 18 -33.87 -9.93 -11.74
C HIS A 18 -34.41 -10.48 -13.06
N ALA A 19 -34.03 -9.83 -14.17
CA ALA A 19 -34.16 -10.40 -15.51
C ALA A 19 -32.96 -10.10 -16.40
N SER A 20 -32.61 -11.05 -17.28
CA SER A 20 -31.74 -10.79 -18.44
C SER A 20 -32.62 -10.37 -19.62
N VAL A 21 -32.35 -9.20 -20.20
CA VAL A 21 -33.12 -8.58 -21.29
C VAL A 21 -32.27 -8.56 -22.56
N SER A 22 -32.79 -9.13 -23.63
CA SER A 22 -32.12 -9.27 -24.93
C SER A 22 -32.65 -8.25 -25.94
N PHE A 23 -31.78 -7.77 -26.82
CA PHE A 23 -32.13 -6.81 -27.87
C PHE A 23 -31.95 -7.42 -29.28
N PRO A 24 -32.63 -6.89 -30.33
CA PRO A 24 -32.52 -7.41 -31.70
C PRO A 24 -31.12 -7.28 -32.32
N VAL A 25 -30.36 -6.28 -31.87
CA VAL A 25 -28.94 -6.00 -32.15
C VAL A 25 -28.36 -5.51 -30.81
N ALA A 26 -27.04 -5.64 -30.57
CA ALA A 26 -26.40 -5.04 -29.38
C ALA A 26 -26.93 -3.62 -29.17
N PRO A 27 -27.32 -3.22 -27.93
CA PRO A 27 -28.26 -2.13 -27.68
C PRO A 27 -27.85 -0.88 -28.43
N ASN A 28 -28.59 -0.61 -29.51
CA ASN A 28 -28.47 0.55 -30.36
C ASN A 28 -29.32 1.69 -29.77
N ASP A 29 -28.86 2.92 -29.98
CA ASP A 29 -29.19 4.16 -29.24
C ASP A 29 -30.69 4.41 -28.95
N GLY A 30 -31.60 3.88 -29.77
CA GLY A 30 -33.06 4.03 -29.58
C GLY A 30 -33.69 3.04 -28.59
N THR A 31 -33.28 1.77 -28.56
CA THR A 31 -33.96 0.72 -27.77
C THR A 31 -33.60 0.81 -26.29
N ALA A 32 -32.33 1.10 -25.96
CA ALA A 32 -31.89 1.33 -24.59
C ALA A 32 -32.56 2.58 -23.98
N ARG A 33 -32.74 3.65 -24.78
CA ARG A 33 -33.45 4.86 -24.36
C ARG A 33 -34.93 4.60 -24.10
N THR A 34 -35.60 3.85 -24.97
CA THR A 34 -36.99 3.44 -24.74
C THR A 34 -37.14 2.60 -23.47
N LEU A 35 -36.20 1.68 -23.21
CA LEU A 35 -36.17 0.91 -21.95
C LEU A 35 -35.94 1.82 -20.73
N ALA A 36 -35.04 2.80 -20.82
CA ALA A 36 -34.81 3.77 -19.74
C ALA A 36 -36.08 4.58 -19.43
N THR A 37 -36.78 5.07 -20.46
CA THR A 37 -38.06 5.79 -20.32
C THR A 37 -39.13 4.90 -19.70
N ALA A 38 -39.24 3.64 -20.15
CA ALA A 38 -40.20 2.67 -19.61
C ALA A 38 -39.94 2.36 -18.12
N LEU A 39 -38.69 2.48 -17.66
CA LEU A 39 -38.29 2.24 -16.28
C LEU A 39 -38.21 3.51 -15.41
N ALA A 40 -38.47 4.71 -15.95
CA ALA A 40 -38.23 5.98 -15.26
C ALA A 40 -38.97 6.15 -13.92
N GLY A 41 -40.10 5.46 -13.73
CA GLY A 41 -40.87 5.46 -12.48
C GLY A 41 -40.47 4.35 -11.48
N ARG A 42 -39.40 3.60 -11.75
CA ARG A 42 -38.97 2.45 -10.94
C ARG A 42 -37.57 2.66 -10.42
N ARG A 43 -37.30 2.17 -9.21
CA ARG A 43 -35.94 2.04 -8.70
C ARG A 43 -35.32 0.79 -9.30
N PHE A 44 -34.29 0.99 -10.14
CA PHE A 44 -33.66 -0.09 -10.89
C PHE A 44 -32.17 0.13 -11.04
N HIS A 45 -31.42 -0.95 -11.16
CA HIS A 45 -30.05 -0.90 -11.66
C HIS A 45 -29.83 -1.99 -12.71
N PHE A 46 -28.81 -1.84 -13.54
CA PHE A 46 -28.51 -2.80 -14.60
C PHE A 46 -27.02 -3.06 -14.73
N LEU A 47 -26.67 -4.10 -15.49
CA LEU A 47 -25.32 -4.34 -16.00
C LEU A 47 -25.40 -4.72 -17.47
N ARG A 48 -24.45 -4.26 -18.29
CA ARG A 48 -24.35 -4.69 -19.69
C ARG A 48 -23.63 -6.03 -19.78
N LYS A 49 -24.09 -6.87 -20.71
CA LYS A 49 -23.48 -8.14 -21.13
C LYS A 49 -23.56 -8.24 -22.65
N ASP A 50 -22.79 -9.15 -23.25
CA ASP A 50 -22.45 -9.13 -24.69
C ASP A 50 -23.65 -9.08 -25.67
N ALA A 51 -24.85 -9.53 -25.24
CA ALA A 51 -26.07 -9.48 -26.05
C ALA A 51 -27.27 -8.72 -25.38
N GLY A 52 -27.06 -8.04 -24.25
CA GLY A 52 -28.17 -7.39 -23.55
C GLY A 52 -27.85 -6.75 -22.20
N VAL A 53 -28.88 -6.58 -21.37
CA VAL A 53 -28.74 -6.01 -20.01
C VAL A 53 -29.31 -6.97 -18.97
N ARG A 54 -28.59 -7.13 -17.87
CA ARG A 54 -29.13 -7.77 -16.66
C ARG A 54 -29.78 -6.68 -15.81
N LEU A 55 -31.11 -6.63 -15.81
CA LEU A 55 -31.95 -5.66 -15.13
C LEU A 55 -32.34 -6.15 -13.73
N ARG A 56 -32.29 -5.24 -12.74
CA ARG A 56 -32.75 -5.48 -11.39
C ARG A 56 -33.69 -4.36 -10.96
N THR A 57 -34.83 -4.73 -10.38
CA THR A 57 -35.87 -3.79 -9.92
C THR A 57 -36.43 -4.24 -8.58
N GLU A 58 -36.90 -3.32 -7.74
CA GLU A 58 -37.50 -3.68 -6.44
C GLU A 58 -38.85 -4.42 -6.59
N GLN A 59 -39.54 -4.19 -7.72
CA GLN A 59 -40.78 -4.88 -8.06
C GLN A 59 -40.66 -5.57 -9.42
N PRO A 60 -41.28 -6.73 -9.62
CA PRO A 60 -41.29 -7.40 -10.91
C PRO A 60 -41.72 -6.47 -12.05
N ALA A 61 -41.00 -6.55 -13.17
CA ALA A 61 -41.27 -5.77 -14.38
C ALA A 61 -41.79 -6.62 -15.54
N THR A 62 -42.30 -7.82 -15.27
CA THR A 62 -42.72 -8.82 -16.29
C THR A 62 -43.67 -8.24 -17.33
N ARG A 63 -44.81 -7.67 -16.91
CA ARG A 63 -45.78 -7.03 -17.82
C ARG A 63 -45.19 -5.90 -18.66
N LEU A 64 -44.26 -5.12 -18.07
CA LEU A 64 -43.57 -4.04 -18.78
C LEU A 64 -42.67 -4.61 -19.87
N LEU A 65 -41.89 -5.64 -19.55
CA LEU A 65 -41.01 -6.29 -20.51
C LEU A 65 -41.80 -7.03 -21.60
N ASP A 66 -42.93 -7.66 -21.27
CA ASP A 66 -43.82 -8.30 -22.24
C ASP A 66 -44.40 -7.27 -23.22
N GLN A 67 -44.77 -6.10 -22.73
CA GLN A 67 -45.20 -4.98 -23.58
C GLN A 67 -44.05 -4.51 -24.48
N LEU A 68 -42.82 -4.39 -23.96
CA LEU A 68 -41.66 -4.02 -24.77
C LEU A 68 -41.29 -5.07 -25.82
N ILE A 69 -41.60 -6.36 -25.62
CA ILE A 69 -41.52 -7.40 -26.65
C ILE A 69 -42.59 -7.16 -27.72
N ALA A 70 -43.84 -6.91 -27.31
CA ALA A 70 -44.95 -6.63 -28.24
C ALA A 70 -44.67 -5.39 -29.11
N ASP A 71 -44.08 -4.36 -28.51
CA ASP A 71 -43.65 -3.12 -29.17
C ASP A 71 -42.34 -3.27 -29.96
N ARG A 72 -41.74 -4.48 -29.97
CA ARG A 72 -40.49 -4.83 -30.64
C ARG A 72 -39.28 -3.99 -30.20
N VAL A 73 -39.30 -3.49 -28.98
CA VAL A 73 -38.19 -2.76 -28.35
C VAL A 73 -37.10 -3.72 -27.86
N ILE A 74 -37.51 -4.88 -27.33
CA ILE A 74 -36.63 -5.98 -26.90
C ILE A 74 -37.04 -7.28 -27.60
N THR A 75 -36.13 -8.25 -27.70
CA THR A 75 -36.42 -9.56 -28.32
C THR A 75 -36.91 -10.61 -27.33
N GLY A 76 -36.62 -10.43 -26.05
CA GLY A 76 -37.00 -11.38 -25.01
C GLY A 76 -36.40 -11.02 -23.66
N TRP A 77 -36.93 -11.65 -22.62
CA TRP A 77 -36.35 -11.60 -21.29
C TRP A 77 -36.44 -12.96 -20.61
N THR A 78 -35.49 -13.24 -19.71
CA THR A 78 -35.47 -14.43 -18.86
C THR A 78 -35.30 -14.02 -17.40
N GLY A 79 -36.13 -14.58 -16.52
CA GLY A 79 -36.01 -14.38 -15.07
C GLY A 79 -34.77 -15.07 -14.51
N GLY A 80 -34.30 -14.61 -13.35
CA GLY A 80 -33.19 -15.23 -12.65
C GLY A 80 -33.14 -14.85 -11.17
N ILE A 81 -32.18 -15.45 -10.45
CA ILE A 81 -31.91 -15.12 -9.06
C ILE A 81 -30.86 -13.99 -9.02
N TYR A 82 -31.07 -13.00 -8.15
CA TYR A 82 -30.07 -11.98 -7.90
C TYR A 82 -29.17 -12.37 -6.74
N GLU A 83 -27.90 -12.62 -7.07
CA GLU A 83 -26.83 -12.80 -6.10
C GLU A 83 -25.93 -11.54 -6.13
N PRO A 84 -26.04 -10.64 -5.15
CA PRO A 84 -25.16 -9.47 -5.08
C PRO A 84 -23.72 -9.87 -4.76
N GLU A 85 -22.72 -9.23 -5.39
CA GLU A 85 -21.29 -9.40 -5.04
C GLU A 85 -20.94 -8.71 -3.70
N THR A 86 -21.69 -9.03 -2.64
CA THR A 86 -21.64 -8.40 -1.32
C THR A 86 -20.22 -8.36 -0.73
N PRO A 87 -19.41 -9.44 -0.80
CA PRO A 87 -18.02 -9.36 -0.34
C PRO A 87 -17.19 -8.36 -1.15
N ALA A 88 -17.42 -8.28 -2.46
CA ALA A 88 -16.68 -7.40 -3.34
C ALA A 88 -16.95 -5.91 -3.05
N PHE A 89 -18.18 -5.58 -2.67
CA PHE A 89 -18.59 -4.24 -2.26
C PHE A 89 -18.35 -3.93 -0.78
N GLY A 90 -17.61 -4.78 -0.06
CA GLY A 90 -17.20 -4.49 1.33
C GLY A 90 -18.25 -4.85 2.38
N GLY A 91 -19.16 -5.78 2.08
CA GLY A 91 -20.17 -6.27 3.01
C GLY A 91 -21.57 -5.74 2.71
N PRO A 92 -22.59 -6.14 3.49
CA PRO A 92 -24.00 -5.82 3.21
C PRO A 92 -24.26 -4.31 3.08
N GLU A 93 -23.60 -3.50 3.90
CA GLU A 93 -23.79 -2.05 3.90
C GLU A 93 -23.09 -1.35 2.74
N GLY A 94 -21.88 -1.81 2.38
CA GLY A 94 -21.21 -1.32 1.17
C GLY A 94 -21.96 -1.72 -0.10
N MET A 95 -22.58 -2.91 -0.11
CA MET A 95 -23.48 -3.32 -1.18
C MET A 95 -24.73 -2.43 -1.28
N ALA A 96 -25.31 -2.01 -0.15
CA ALA A 96 -26.43 -1.08 -0.14
C ALA A 96 -26.04 0.30 -0.74
N VAL A 97 -24.82 0.80 -0.44
CA VAL A 97 -24.28 2.01 -1.08
C VAL A 97 -24.18 1.82 -2.60
N ALA A 98 -23.66 0.67 -3.05
CA ALA A 98 -23.55 0.35 -4.46
C ALA A 98 -24.93 0.32 -5.15
N HIS A 99 -25.96 -0.28 -4.52
CA HIS A 99 -27.33 -0.25 -5.03
C HIS A 99 -27.86 1.17 -5.16
N ASP A 100 -27.70 2.01 -4.13
CA ASP A 100 -28.19 3.39 -4.13
C ASP A 100 -27.57 4.20 -5.27
N VAL A 101 -26.24 4.20 -5.40
CA VAL A 101 -25.54 4.99 -6.43
C VAL A 101 -25.84 4.47 -7.83
N PHE A 102 -25.90 3.15 -8.03
CA PHE A 102 -26.24 2.60 -9.34
C PHE A 102 -27.70 2.80 -9.71
N CYS A 103 -28.62 2.86 -8.74
CA CYS A 103 -30.00 3.22 -9.01
C CYS A 103 -30.14 4.68 -9.42
N ALA A 104 -29.48 5.59 -8.72
CA ALA A 104 -29.46 7.01 -9.08
C ALA A 104 -28.87 7.23 -10.48
N ASP A 105 -27.84 6.46 -10.85
CA ASP A 105 -27.14 6.61 -12.13
C ASP A 105 -27.82 5.90 -13.31
N SER A 106 -28.66 4.88 -13.07
CA SER A 106 -29.15 3.98 -14.13
C SER A 106 -30.06 4.61 -15.19
N PRO A 107 -30.97 5.54 -14.88
CA PRO A 107 -31.77 6.21 -15.90
C PRO A 107 -30.89 6.90 -16.96
N ALA A 108 -29.90 7.68 -16.51
CA ALA A 108 -28.98 8.41 -17.38
C ALA A 108 -27.99 7.47 -18.09
N ALA A 109 -27.35 6.56 -17.36
CA ALA A 109 -26.37 5.63 -17.94
C ALA A 109 -26.99 4.71 -19.02
N LEU A 110 -28.28 4.40 -18.91
CA LEU A 110 -29.01 3.63 -19.93
C LEU A 110 -29.46 4.53 -21.11
N ALA A 111 -29.91 5.76 -20.86
CA ALA A 111 -30.30 6.70 -21.91
C ALA A 111 -29.12 7.21 -22.76
N GLU A 112 -27.93 7.28 -22.15
CA GLU A 112 -26.66 7.69 -22.77
C GLU A 112 -25.95 6.55 -23.52
N THR A 113 -26.57 5.37 -23.63
CA THR A 113 -26.00 4.26 -24.41
C THR A 113 -25.62 4.73 -25.81
N GLY A 114 -24.37 4.44 -26.22
CA GLY A 114 -23.86 4.79 -27.55
C GLY A 114 -23.46 6.26 -27.73
N THR A 115 -23.72 7.13 -26.75
CA THR A 115 -23.28 8.52 -26.81
C THR A 115 -21.77 8.66 -26.57
N PRO A 116 -21.06 9.55 -27.30
CA PRO A 116 -19.65 9.84 -27.03
C PRO A 116 -19.43 10.34 -25.60
N GLY A 117 -18.20 10.17 -25.08
CA GLY A 117 -17.80 10.74 -23.79
C GLY A 117 -18.12 9.89 -22.55
N ALA A 118 -18.65 8.67 -22.73
CA ALA A 118 -19.02 7.80 -21.62
C ALA A 118 -17.84 7.47 -20.67
N ARG A 119 -16.63 7.33 -21.22
CA ARG A 119 -15.40 7.12 -20.45
C ARG A 119 -15.07 8.34 -19.60
N GLU A 120 -15.07 9.52 -20.21
CA GLU A 120 -14.73 10.80 -19.58
C GLU A 120 -15.73 11.12 -18.46
N ARG A 121 -17.03 10.95 -18.70
CA ARG A 121 -18.07 11.08 -17.68
C ARG A 121 -17.85 10.12 -16.52
N SER A 122 -17.52 8.86 -16.80
CA SER A 122 -17.26 7.86 -15.76
C SER A 122 -16.02 8.18 -14.93
N VAL A 123 -14.96 8.75 -15.54
CA VAL A 123 -13.79 9.25 -14.80
C VAL A 123 -14.18 10.39 -13.86
N MET A 124 -14.97 11.36 -14.32
CA MET A 124 -15.41 12.48 -13.48
C MET A 124 -16.26 12.01 -12.29
N LEU A 125 -17.21 11.09 -12.51
CA LEU A 125 -18.04 10.51 -11.46
C LEU A 125 -17.21 9.72 -10.44
N LEU A 126 -16.29 8.87 -10.91
CA LEU A 126 -15.37 8.13 -10.06
C LEU A 126 -14.47 9.08 -9.25
N SER A 127 -13.98 10.16 -9.86
CA SER A 127 -13.13 11.14 -9.19
C SER A 127 -13.88 11.91 -8.10
N SER A 128 -15.16 12.25 -8.33
CA SER A 128 -16.03 12.80 -7.27
C SER A 128 -16.23 11.82 -6.11
N MET A 129 -16.46 10.54 -6.38
CA MET A 129 -16.57 9.51 -5.33
C MET A 129 -15.26 9.35 -4.55
N ILE A 130 -14.11 9.30 -5.23
CA ILE A 130 -12.78 9.19 -4.59
C ILE A 130 -12.50 10.39 -3.68
N ARG A 131 -12.78 11.62 -4.14
CA ARG A 131 -12.59 12.84 -3.34
C ARG A 131 -13.46 12.82 -2.08
N GLU A 132 -14.74 12.48 -2.23
CA GLU A 132 -15.67 12.44 -1.11
C GLU A 132 -15.44 11.26 -0.15
N ALA A 133 -14.81 10.19 -0.64
CA ALA A 133 -14.27 9.12 0.19
C ALA A 133 -13.07 9.59 1.05
N GLY A 134 -12.53 10.79 0.79
CA GLY A 134 -11.44 11.38 1.55
C GLY A 134 -10.06 10.83 1.20
N LEU A 135 -9.92 10.19 0.03
CA LEU A 135 -8.66 9.59 -0.41
C LEU A 135 -7.69 10.64 -0.96
N ASP A 136 -6.43 10.55 -0.55
CA ASP A 136 -5.36 11.39 -1.11
C ASP A 136 -4.96 10.96 -2.54
N PRO A 137 -4.11 11.71 -3.26
CA PRO A 137 -3.71 11.34 -4.62
C PRO A 137 -3.04 9.97 -4.76
N PHE A 138 -2.25 9.52 -3.77
CA PHE A 138 -1.61 8.20 -3.79
C PHE A 138 -2.64 7.10 -3.52
N GLU A 139 -3.57 7.33 -2.61
CA GLU A 139 -4.69 6.42 -2.34
C GLU A 139 -5.67 6.33 -3.52
N ALA A 140 -5.91 7.45 -4.20
CA ALA A 140 -6.62 7.48 -5.49
C ALA A 140 -5.85 6.70 -6.55
N GLY A 141 -4.52 6.85 -6.61
CA GLY A 141 -3.64 6.05 -7.45
C GLY A 141 -3.75 4.55 -7.16
N ASP A 142 -3.90 4.18 -5.89
CA ASP A 142 -4.10 2.79 -5.48
C ASP A 142 -5.50 2.27 -5.85
N VAL A 143 -6.56 3.08 -5.80
CA VAL A 143 -7.87 2.72 -6.38
C VAL A 143 -7.72 2.37 -7.87
N TYR A 144 -7.02 3.21 -8.64
CA TYR A 144 -6.74 2.93 -10.04
C TYR A 144 -5.84 1.71 -10.24
N ALA A 145 -4.88 1.46 -9.34
CA ALA A 145 -4.02 0.27 -9.39
C ALA A 145 -4.79 -1.02 -9.10
N GLN A 146 -5.65 -1.02 -8.09
CA GLN A 146 -6.53 -2.14 -7.77
C GLN A 146 -7.58 -2.38 -8.87
N TRP A 147 -8.08 -1.32 -9.51
CA TRP A 147 -8.93 -1.47 -10.69
C TRP A 147 -8.17 -2.03 -11.89
N ALA A 148 -6.95 -1.54 -12.15
CA ALA A 148 -6.10 -2.03 -13.24
C ALA A 148 -5.77 -3.51 -13.07
N ALA A 149 -5.53 -3.98 -11.83
CA ALA A 149 -5.30 -5.39 -11.53
C ALA A 149 -6.50 -6.31 -11.83
N LEU A 150 -7.69 -5.75 -12.02
CA LEU A 150 -8.92 -6.48 -12.37
C LEU A 150 -9.23 -6.36 -13.87
N ARG A 151 -8.29 -5.87 -14.68
CA ARG A 151 -8.41 -5.67 -16.11
C ARG A 151 -7.20 -6.27 -16.82
N HIS A 152 -7.34 -6.56 -18.11
CA HIS A 152 -6.22 -7.05 -18.90
C HIS A 152 -5.10 -6.00 -18.96
N PRO A 153 -3.83 -6.41 -18.95
CA PRO A 153 -2.71 -5.49 -19.11
C PRO A 153 -2.84 -4.66 -20.39
N VAL A 154 -2.51 -3.37 -20.30
CA VAL A 154 -2.49 -2.47 -21.44
C VAL A 154 -1.07 -2.03 -21.74
N THR A 155 -0.69 -2.06 -23.01
CA THR A 155 0.55 -1.43 -23.47
C THR A 155 0.34 0.08 -23.47
N PRO A 156 1.10 0.85 -22.67
CA PRO A 156 0.90 2.29 -22.61
C PRO A 156 1.31 2.96 -23.92
N PRO A 157 0.60 4.02 -24.34
CA PRO A 157 1.09 4.89 -25.41
C PRO A 157 2.45 5.47 -25.00
N GLN A 158 3.29 5.80 -25.99
CA GLN A 158 4.62 6.39 -25.76
C GLN A 158 4.70 7.81 -26.36
N GLY A 159 5.68 8.59 -25.90
CA GLY A 159 5.96 9.94 -26.41
C GLY A 159 4.77 10.89 -26.30
N GLN A 160 4.52 11.69 -27.34
CA GLN A 160 3.52 12.75 -27.33
C GLN A 160 2.07 12.26 -27.10
N ALA A 161 1.77 11.02 -27.49
CA ALA A 161 0.45 10.42 -27.24
C ALA A 161 0.21 10.16 -25.75
N LEU A 162 1.26 9.77 -25.01
CA LEU A 162 1.22 9.61 -23.56
C LEU A 162 1.02 10.94 -22.87
N GLU A 163 1.80 11.96 -23.23
CA GLU A 163 1.71 13.30 -22.64
C GLU A 163 0.30 13.90 -22.78
N LYS A 164 -0.31 13.75 -23.97
CA LYS A 164 -1.69 14.20 -24.23
C LYS A 164 -2.70 13.44 -23.36
N ALA A 165 -2.54 12.12 -23.24
CA ALA A 165 -3.41 11.30 -22.41
C ALA A 165 -3.28 11.66 -20.91
N VAL A 166 -2.05 11.84 -20.43
CA VAL A 166 -1.73 12.27 -19.06
C VAL A 166 -2.36 13.62 -18.76
N SER A 167 -2.21 14.60 -19.65
CA SER A 167 -2.82 15.93 -19.50
C SER A 167 -4.34 15.85 -19.45
N ALA A 168 -4.97 15.10 -20.37
CA ALA A 168 -6.42 14.93 -20.40
C ALA A 168 -6.95 14.24 -19.14
N MET A 169 -6.31 13.15 -18.70
CA MET A 169 -6.71 12.43 -17.50
C MET A 169 -6.52 13.28 -16.24
N ARG A 170 -5.42 14.03 -16.13
CA ARG A 170 -5.19 14.99 -15.04
C ARG A 170 -6.30 16.04 -14.98
N ARG A 171 -6.77 16.56 -16.12
CA ARG A 171 -7.92 17.48 -16.17
C ARG A 171 -9.20 16.82 -15.67
N LEU A 172 -9.51 15.62 -16.14
CA LEU A 172 -10.73 14.89 -15.76
C LEU A 172 -10.74 14.53 -14.28
N MET A 173 -9.61 14.04 -13.75
CA MET A 173 -9.48 13.67 -12.34
C MET A 173 -9.63 14.86 -11.39
N ASN A 174 -9.21 16.05 -11.81
CA ASN A 174 -9.25 17.26 -10.99
C ASN A 174 -10.46 18.16 -11.30
N ALA A 175 -11.28 17.81 -12.29
CA ALA A 175 -12.46 18.61 -12.62
C ALA A 175 -13.52 18.55 -11.52
N ASP A 176 -14.10 19.71 -11.21
CA ASP A 176 -15.37 19.80 -10.50
C ASP A 176 -16.48 19.31 -11.44
N ALA A 177 -16.85 18.05 -11.27
CA ALA A 177 -17.84 17.40 -12.12
C ALA A 177 -19.18 18.12 -12.07
N ALA A 178 -19.58 18.67 -10.92
CA ALA A 178 -20.86 19.36 -10.76
C ALA A 178 -20.94 20.66 -11.58
N ARG A 179 -19.80 21.27 -11.91
CA ARG A 179 -19.71 22.53 -12.67
C ARG A 179 -19.40 22.34 -14.16
N ARG A 180 -19.58 21.13 -14.69
CA ARG A 180 -19.33 20.86 -16.11
C ARG A 180 -20.25 21.73 -16.98
N PRO A 181 -19.71 22.55 -17.91
CA PRO A 181 -20.53 23.32 -18.84
C PRO A 181 -21.27 22.37 -19.78
N ASP A 182 -22.45 22.80 -20.24
CA ASP A 182 -23.32 22.05 -21.17
C ASP A 182 -23.64 20.62 -20.69
N ALA A 183 -23.79 20.43 -19.37
CA ALA A 183 -24.13 19.15 -18.79
C ALA A 183 -25.54 18.71 -19.15
N GLU A 184 -25.72 17.41 -19.43
CA GLU A 184 -27.05 16.83 -19.62
C GLU A 184 -27.94 17.00 -18.38
N ALA A 185 -29.26 17.03 -18.60
CA ALA A 185 -30.23 17.02 -17.52
C ALA A 185 -30.02 15.79 -16.62
N GLY A 186 -30.00 16.00 -15.30
CA GLY A 186 -29.74 14.95 -14.31
C GLY A 186 -28.26 14.76 -13.96
N TRP A 187 -27.33 15.46 -14.62
CA TRP A 187 -25.89 15.28 -14.35
C TRP A 187 -25.49 15.68 -12.93
N ALA A 188 -26.02 16.81 -12.42
CA ALA A 188 -25.70 17.27 -11.06
C ALA A 188 -26.18 16.26 -10.00
N GLU A 189 -27.35 15.67 -10.20
CA GLU A 189 -27.92 14.64 -9.35
C GLU A 189 -27.09 13.35 -9.38
N ARG A 190 -26.55 12.97 -10.56
CA ARG A 190 -25.62 11.84 -10.68
C ARG A 190 -24.33 12.10 -9.92
N VAL A 191 -23.74 13.29 -10.08
CA VAL A 191 -22.53 13.68 -9.36
C VAL A 191 -22.78 13.63 -7.85
N ALA A 192 -23.88 14.22 -7.37
CA ALA A 192 -24.26 14.20 -5.96
C ALA A 192 -24.45 12.78 -5.40
N ALA A 193 -24.96 11.83 -6.20
CA ALA A 193 -25.09 10.43 -5.80
C ALA A 193 -23.72 9.74 -5.64
N PHE A 194 -22.77 9.97 -6.56
CA PHE A 194 -21.41 9.44 -6.43
C PHE A 194 -20.65 10.07 -5.26
N GLU A 195 -20.88 11.36 -5.01
CA GLU A 195 -20.35 12.08 -3.86
C GLU A 195 -20.91 11.52 -2.54
N ASP A 196 -22.22 11.31 -2.46
CA ASP A 196 -22.85 10.71 -1.28
C ASP A 196 -22.34 9.28 -1.02
N ALA A 197 -22.19 8.49 -2.09
CA ALA A 197 -21.60 7.16 -1.98
C ALA A 197 -20.17 7.21 -1.43
N GLY A 198 -19.33 8.14 -1.90
CA GLY A 198 -17.99 8.37 -1.36
C GLY A 198 -18.02 8.68 0.14
N ARG A 199 -18.86 9.65 0.57
CA ARG A 199 -19.02 10.01 2.00
C ARG A 199 -19.51 8.83 2.84
N ARG A 200 -20.45 8.03 2.34
CA ARG A 200 -20.98 6.87 3.06
C ARG A 200 -19.95 5.75 3.17
N LEU A 201 -19.22 5.44 2.10
CA LEU A 201 -18.13 4.46 2.13
C LEU A 201 -17.02 4.89 3.10
N ARG A 202 -16.69 6.19 3.16
CA ARG A 202 -15.77 6.74 4.15
C ARG A 202 -16.23 6.47 5.57
N ARG A 203 -17.50 6.76 5.89
CA ARG A 203 -18.07 6.47 7.22
C ARG A 203 -18.02 4.99 7.55
N LEU A 204 -18.46 4.12 6.63
CA LEU A 204 -18.41 2.67 6.83
C LEU A 204 -16.99 2.15 7.05
N ALA A 205 -15.99 2.71 6.34
CA ALA A 205 -14.59 2.36 6.52
C ALA A 205 -14.06 2.84 7.89
N ALA A 206 -14.37 4.07 8.29
CA ALA A 206 -13.97 4.64 9.57
C ALA A 206 -14.59 3.89 10.76
N ASP A 207 -15.84 3.44 10.61
CA ASP A 207 -16.57 2.67 11.61
C ASP A 207 -16.15 1.17 11.65
N GLY A 208 -15.24 0.73 10.78
CA GLY A 208 -14.82 -0.69 10.69
C GLY A 208 -15.90 -1.64 10.15
N ARG A 209 -16.90 -1.10 9.45
CA ARG A 209 -18.07 -1.85 8.94
C ARG A 209 -17.89 -2.37 7.52
N LEU A 210 -16.80 -1.97 6.86
CA LEU A 210 -16.39 -2.60 5.59
C LEU A 210 -15.52 -3.83 5.86
N ILE A 211 -15.86 -4.96 5.24
CA ILE A 211 -15.03 -6.18 5.30
C ILE A 211 -13.89 -6.20 4.27
N ARG A 212 -13.77 -5.14 3.46
CA ARG A 212 -12.66 -4.89 2.52
C ARG A 212 -12.20 -3.46 2.68
N GLY A 213 -10.91 -3.20 2.42
CA GLY A 213 -10.39 -1.84 2.37
C GLY A 213 -11.15 -0.96 1.37
N ILE A 214 -11.44 0.28 1.75
CA ILE A 214 -12.24 1.24 0.97
C ILE A 214 -11.73 1.42 -0.47
N ARG A 215 -10.41 1.38 -0.66
CA ARG A 215 -9.77 1.51 -1.98
C ARG A 215 -10.18 0.38 -2.94
N GLY A 216 -10.25 -0.86 -2.45
CA GLY A 216 -10.70 -2.02 -3.23
C GLY A 216 -12.20 -2.05 -3.48
N VAL A 217 -12.98 -1.49 -2.56
CA VAL A 217 -14.43 -1.29 -2.72
C VAL A 217 -14.71 -0.25 -3.81
N ILE A 218 -14.02 0.90 -3.80
CA ILE A 218 -14.16 1.93 -4.84
C ILE A 218 -13.66 1.43 -6.20
N ALA A 219 -12.57 0.65 -6.24
CA ALA A 219 -12.12 0.00 -7.48
C ALA A 219 -13.21 -0.91 -8.09
N HIS A 220 -13.99 -1.61 -7.26
CA HIS A 220 -15.15 -2.38 -7.73
C HIS A 220 -16.30 -1.48 -8.20
N HIS A 221 -16.53 -0.33 -7.58
CA HIS A 221 -17.50 0.66 -8.08
C HIS A 221 -17.10 1.18 -9.48
N ALA A 222 -15.81 1.42 -9.72
CA ALA A 222 -15.29 1.82 -11.03
C ALA A 222 -15.64 0.79 -12.11
N ILE A 223 -15.40 -0.49 -11.85
CA ILE A 223 -15.73 -1.58 -12.78
C ILE A 223 -17.22 -1.55 -13.18
N PHE A 224 -18.10 -1.43 -12.19
CA PHE A 224 -19.54 -1.46 -12.43
C PHE A 224 -20.04 -0.20 -13.14
N ALA A 225 -19.55 0.97 -12.75
CA ALA A 225 -19.87 2.23 -13.39
C ALA A 225 -19.47 2.21 -14.89
N PHE A 226 -18.25 1.78 -15.20
CA PHE A 226 -17.77 1.74 -16.58
C PHE A 226 -18.46 0.65 -17.42
N ASN A 227 -18.76 -0.53 -16.84
CA ASN A 227 -19.54 -1.56 -17.51
C ASN A 227 -20.96 -1.07 -17.84
N ARG A 228 -21.59 -0.31 -16.93
CA ARG A 228 -22.92 0.28 -17.14
C ARG A 228 -22.91 1.40 -18.17
N ALA A 229 -21.85 2.19 -18.20
CA ALA A 229 -21.61 3.21 -19.22
C ALA A 229 -21.29 2.62 -20.61
N GLY A 230 -21.05 1.30 -20.71
CA GLY A 230 -20.72 0.63 -21.97
C GLY A 230 -19.30 0.91 -22.45
N VAL A 231 -18.39 1.28 -21.54
CA VAL A 231 -16.98 1.48 -21.88
C VAL A 231 -16.33 0.11 -22.13
N PRO A 232 -15.68 -0.12 -23.28
CA PRO A 232 -15.02 -1.39 -23.58
C PRO A 232 -13.95 -1.76 -22.54
N ALA A 233 -13.75 -3.06 -22.29
CA ALA A 233 -12.78 -3.54 -21.29
C ALA A 233 -11.37 -2.98 -21.52
N ASP A 234 -10.92 -2.86 -22.77
CA ASP A 234 -9.61 -2.28 -23.11
C ASP A 234 -9.53 -0.80 -22.76
N ALA A 235 -10.61 -0.05 -23.02
CA ALA A 235 -10.70 1.36 -22.65
C ALA A 235 -10.75 1.54 -21.13
N GLN A 236 -11.38 0.61 -20.39
CA GLN A 236 -11.34 0.59 -18.93
C GLN A 236 -9.93 0.31 -18.42
N ALA A 237 -9.25 -0.69 -18.98
CA ALA A 237 -7.88 -1.03 -18.63
C ALA A 237 -6.92 0.16 -18.89
N ALA A 238 -7.06 0.82 -20.03
CA ALA A 238 -6.30 2.03 -20.38
C ALA A 238 -6.60 3.19 -19.41
N THR A 239 -7.86 3.36 -19.01
CA THR A 239 -8.26 4.39 -18.03
C THR A 239 -7.68 4.10 -16.65
N ALA A 240 -7.73 2.84 -16.22
CA ALA A 240 -7.20 2.41 -14.93
C ALA A 240 -5.68 2.59 -14.87
N TRP A 241 -4.97 2.17 -15.93
CA TRP A 241 -3.53 2.40 -16.05
C TRP A 241 -3.18 3.89 -16.05
N LEU A 242 -3.89 4.70 -16.84
CA LEU A 242 -3.61 6.12 -16.97
C LEU A 242 -3.91 6.89 -15.68
N GLY A 243 -4.99 6.55 -14.98
CA GLY A 243 -5.31 7.13 -13.67
C GLY A 243 -4.24 6.80 -12.61
N ARG A 244 -3.77 5.55 -12.59
CA ARG A 244 -2.64 5.10 -11.76
C ARG A 244 -1.36 5.88 -12.10
N HIS A 245 -1.05 6.00 -13.39
CA HIS A 245 0.15 6.70 -13.86
C HIS A 245 0.10 8.20 -13.52
N VAL A 246 -1.05 8.86 -13.70
CA VAL A 246 -1.23 10.28 -13.34
C VAL A 246 -1.12 10.48 -11.83
N ALA A 247 -1.68 9.59 -11.03
CA ALA A 247 -1.66 9.66 -9.58
C ALA A 247 -0.25 9.46 -8.98
N PHE A 248 0.57 8.61 -9.59
CA PHE A 248 1.91 8.25 -9.08
C PHE A 248 3.08 8.92 -9.82
N SER A 249 2.84 9.69 -10.89
CA SER A 249 3.92 10.37 -11.62
C SER A 249 4.44 11.59 -10.87
N THR A 250 5.74 11.58 -10.56
CA THR A 250 6.49 12.72 -10.03
C THR A 250 7.08 13.54 -11.19
N GLY A 251 6.38 14.56 -11.69
CA GLY A 251 7.03 15.61 -12.50
C GLY A 251 6.23 16.25 -13.64
N GLU A 252 6.44 17.58 -13.73
CA GLU A 252 6.21 18.52 -14.84
C GLU A 252 4.79 19.07 -15.10
N GLY A 253 4.69 20.39 -14.99
CA GLY A 253 3.58 21.22 -15.49
C GLY A 253 2.33 21.26 -14.62
N ALA A 254 2.42 21.81 -13.40
CA ALA A 254 1.26 22.43 -12.75
C ALA A 254 1.21 23.91 -13.12
N ASP A 255 1.02 24.21 -14.40
CA ASP A 255 0.53 25.52 -14.82
C ASP A 255 -0.93 25.62 -14.35
N VAL A 256 -1.11 26.28 -13.23
CA VAL A 256 -2.38 26.91 -12.86
C VAL A 256 -2.41 28.25 -13.58
N SER A 257 -3.01 28.31 -14.78
CA SER A 257 -3.60 29.59 -15.21
C SER A 257 -4.60 29.45 -16.37
N THR A 258 -5.81 29.95 -16.09
CA THR A 258 -6.64 30.86 -16.92
C THR A 258 -6.77 30.65 -18.43
N HIS A 259 -8.02 30.47 -18.87
CA HIS A 259 -8.67 30.99 -20.08
C HIS A 259 -7.92 30.97 -21.45
N GLU A 260 -8.46 30.19 -22.39
CA GLU A 260 -9.14 30.59 -23.64
C GLU A 260 -9.05 29.50 -24.73
N SER A 261 -10.05 29.53 -25.61
CA SER A 261 -10.54 28.53 -26.56
C SER A 261 -9.70 28.31 -27.83
N VAL A 262 -9.84 27.13 -28.47
CA VAL A 262 -10.42 26.87 -29.82
C VAL A 262 -9.97 25.49 -30.37
N SER A 263 -10.86 24.87 -31.16
CA SER A 263 -10.89 23.59 -31.90
C SER A 263 -9.67 23.28 -32.82
N ALA A 264 -9.48 22.13 -33.51
CA ALA A 264 -10.37 21.08 -34.04
C ALA A 264 -9.61 19.74 -34.37
N ASP A 265 -10.41 18.69 -34.58
CA ASP A 265 -10.18 17.31 -35.12
C ASP A 265 -9.75 17.33 -36.63
N PRO A 266 -9.64 16.22 -37.43
CA PRO A 266 -9.40 14.76 -37.23
C PRO A 266 -8.31 14.14 -38.15
N SER A 267 -7.99 12.84 -37.98
CA SER A 267 -8.31 11.75 -38.97
C SER A 267 -7.30 10.56 -39.04
N LEU A 268 -7.82 9.37 -38.68
CA LEU A 268 -7.67 8.02 -39.32
C LEU A 268 -6.28 7.32 -39.40
N PRO A 269 -6.19 5.97 -39.61
CA PRO A 269 -7.11 4.86 -39.37
C PRO A 269 -6.50 3.66 -38.59
N ARG A 270 -7.41 2.76 -38.23
CA ARG A 270 -7.29 1.44 -37.59
C ARG A 270 -6.50 0.42 -38.43
N MET A 271 -5.70 -0.44 -37.78
CA MET A 271 -5.29 -1.76 -38.32
C MET A 271 -5.39 -2.84 -37.23
N GLU A 272 -5.70 -4.04 -37.70
CA GLU A 272 -6.36 -5.16 -37.05
C GLU A 272 -5.43 -6.20 -36.40
N THR A 273 -5.97 -6.82 -35.32
CA THR A 273 -5.87 -8.24 -34.90
C THR A 273 -4.49 -8.87 -34.62
N THR A 274 -4.27 -9.40 -33.41
CA THR A 274 -4.39 -10.85 -33.05
C THR A 274 -3.58 -11.19 -31.77
N VAL A 275 -4.13 -12.12 -30.97
CA VAL A 275 -3.52 -12.96 -29.90
C VAL A 275 -3.37 -12.32 -28.51
N THR A 276 -4.22 -12.76 -27.58
CA THR A 276 -4.03 -12.63 -26.12
C THR A 276 -2.75 -13.37 -25.70
N PRO A 277 -1.74 -12.73 -25.08
CA PRO A 277 -0.71 -13.49 -24.41
C PRO A 277 -1.17 -13.77 -22.97
N VAL A 278 -1.18 -15.04 -22.61
CA VAL A 278 -0.98 -15.47 -21.22
C VAL A 278 0.31 -14.79 -20.74
N THR A 279 0.26 -14.01 -19.65
CA THR A 279 1.46 -13.36 -19.11
C THR A 279 2.44 -14.45 -18.66
N ASP A 280 3.54 -14.59 -19.39
CA ASP A 280 4.59 -15.58 -19.10
C ASP A 280 5.27 -15.25 -17.77
N PRO A 281 5.29 -16.17 -16.77
CA PRO A 281 5.99 -15.98 -15.50
C PRO A 281 7.45 -15.51 -15.66
N ALA A 282 8.13 -15.95 -16.72
CA ALA A 282 9.50 -15.52 -17.00
C ALA A 282 9.59 -14.03 -17.31
N GLN A 283 8.61 -13.46 -18.01
CA GLN A 283 8.57 -12.03 -18.33
C GLN A 283 8.31 -11.18 -17.08
N LEU A 284 7.40 -11.61 -16.20
CA LEU A 284 7.15 -10.91 -14.94
C LEU A 284 8.35 -10.94 -14.01
N ARG A 285 9.05 -12.08 -13.96
CA ARG A 285 10.29 -12.23 -13.21
C ARG A 285 11.41 -11.34 -13.74
N GLU A 286 11.60 -11.30 -15.07
CA GLU A 286 12.58 -10.41 -15.69
C GLU A 286 12.23 -8.93 -15.45
N ALA A 287 10.96 -8.55 -15.60
CA ALA A 287 10.51 -7.19 -15.36
C ALA A 287 10.71 -6.77 -13.89
N LEU A 288 10.46 -7.67 -12.93
CA LEU A 288 10.77 -7.41 -11.52
C LEU A 288 12.28 -7.19 -11.33
N ALA A 289 13.11 -8.11 -11.81
CA ALA A 289 14.56 -8.01 -11.66
C ALA A 289 15.10 -6.72 -12.29
N GLN A 290 14.62 -6.36 -13.48
CA GLN A 290 15.02 -5.13 -14.17
C GLN A 290 14.62 -3.87 -13.39
N ARG A 291 13.40 -3.80 -12.84
CA ARG A 291 13.00 -2.67 -11.98
C ARG A 291 13.90 -2.51 -10.75
N LEU A 292 14.32 -3.62 -10.15
CA LEU A 292 15.22 -3.60 -8.99
C LEU A 292 16.64 -3.17 -9.37
N VAL A 293 17.09 -3.50 -10.58
CA VAL A 293 18.35 -2.99 -11.14
C VAL A 293 18.27 -1.50 -11.43
N ASP A 294 17.23 -1.05 -12.13
CA ASP A 294 17.06 0.35 -12.55
C ASP A 294 16.94 1.30 -11.34
N SER A 295 16.33 0.82 -10.25
CA SER A 295 16.20 1.56 -9.00
C SER A 295 17.43 1.47 -8.08
N GLY A 296 18.43 0.66 -8.45
CA GLY A 296 19.67 0.50 -7.68
C GLY A 296 19.59 -0.43 -6.46
N HIS A 297 18.44 -1.04 -6.19
CA HIS A 297 18.27 -2.00 -5.08
C HIS A 297 18.99 -3.33 -5.33
N LEU A 298 19.19 -3.71 -6.60
CA LEU A 298 19.84 -4.94 -7.02
C LEU A 298 21.02 -4.61 -7.94
N ARG A 299 22.24 -5.02 -7.56
CA ARG A 299 23.48 -4.50 -8.18
C ARG A 299 24.47 -5.59 -8.56
N SER A 300 24.60 -6.61 -7.71
CA SER A 300 25.54 -7.70 -7.91
C SER A 300 25.00 -8.71 -8.92
N GLN A 301 25.85 -9.14 -9.86
CA GLN A 301 25.43 -10.08 -10.91
C GLN A 301 24.86 -11.38 -10.33
N THR A 302 25.46 -11.90 -9.25
CA THR A 302 24.99 -13.10 -8.56
C THR A 302 23.58 -12.95 -7.97
N ALA A 303 23.26 -11.78 -7.40
CA ALA A 303 21.91 -11.53 -6.89
C ALA A 303 20.92 -11.29 -8.03
N ILE A 304 21.31 -10.57 -9.08
CA ILE A 304 20.52 -10.37 -10.30
C ILE A 304 20.13 -11.73 -10.90
N ASP A 305 21.09 -12.63 -11.07
CA ASP A 305 20.85 -13.96 -11.63
C ASP A 305 19.96 -14.81 -10.72
N ALA A 306 20.11 -14.70 -9.39
CA ALA A 306 19.23 -15.37 -8.44
C ALA A 306 17.76 -14.91 -8.59
N PHE A 307 17.50 -13.60 -8.69
CA PHE A 307 16.15 -13.08 -8.94
C PHE A 307 15.60 -13.51 -10.31
N ARG A 308 16.43 -13.51 -11.35
CA ARG A 308 16.05 -13.93 -12.72
C ARG A 308 15.78 -15.41 -12.87
N THR A 309 16.26 -16.24 -11.96
CA THR A 309 16.13 -17.71 -12.04
C THR A 309 15.25 -18.32 -10.96
N THR A 310 14.78 -17.52 -9.99
CA THR A 310 13.92 -17.99 -8.91
C THR A 310 12.47 -17.57 -9.14
N ASP A 311 11.59 -18.56 -9.25
CA ASP A 311 10.15 -18.35 -9.45
C ASP A 311 9.47 -17.89 -8.16
N ARG A 312 9.45 -16.57 -7.90
CA ARG A 312 8.81 -15.99 -6.71
C ARG A 312 7.37 -16.47 -6.49
N HIS A 313 6.59 -16.63 -7.57
CA HIS A 313 5.21 -17.11 -7.51
C HIS A 313 5.08 -18.56 -7.00
N ALA A 314 6.11 -19.40 -7.17
CA ALA A 314 6.10 -20.77 -6.66
C ALA A 314 6.15 -20.82 -5.11
N PHE A 315 6.62 -19.75 -4.47
CA PHE A 315 6.67 -19.62 -3.01
C PHE A 315 5.44 -18.88 -2.43
N LEU A 316 4.43 -18.58 -3.26
CA LEU A 316 3.26 -17.78 -2.90
C LEU A 316 1.96 -18.49 -3.33
N PRO A 317 1.65 -19.67 -2.77
CA PRO A 317 0.42 -20.39 -3.11
C PRO A 317 -0.81 -19.53 -2.80
N GLY A 318 -1.73 -19.43 -3.76
CA GLY A 318 -2.97 -18.66 -3.63
C GLY A 318 -2.86 -17.17 -4.01
N VAL A 319 -1.66 -16.70 -4.37
CA VAL A 319 -1.46 -15.35 -4.93
C VAL A 319 -1.43 -15.44 -6.45
N ASP A 320 -2.15 -14.56 -7.12
CA ASP A 320 -2.10 -14.52 -8.59
C ASP A 320 -0.70 -14.14 -9.10
N LEU A 321 -0.39 -14.62 -10.30
CA LEU A 321 0.95 -14.52 -10.87
C LEU A 321 1.44 -13.06 -10.95
N GLU A 322 0.59 -12.11 -11.35
CA GLU A 322 1.01 -10.70 -11.48
C GLU A 322 1.25 -10.08 -10.10
N SER A 323 0.40 -10.37 -9.12
CA SER A 323 0.57 -9.90 -7.74
C SER A 323 1.83 -10.47 -7.08
N ALA A 324 2.24 -11.69 -7.40
CA ALA A 324 3.48 -12.28 -6.88
C ALA A 324 4.74 -11.47 -7.26
N TYR A 325 4.70 -10.71 -8.37
CA TYR A 325 5.80 -9.90 -8.88
C TYR A 325 5.60 -8.38 -8.67
N LYS A 326 4.60 -7.95 -7.89
CA LYS A 326 4.42 -6.55 -7.49
C LYS A 326 5.45 -6.14 -6.44
N GLU A 327 5.71 -4.82 -6.38
CA GLU A 327 6.55 -4.22 -5.34
C GLU A 327 5.75 -4.04 -4.03
N ASP A 328 5.40 -5.15 -3.39
CA ASP A 328 4.66 -5.14 -2.14
C ASP A 328 5.03 -6.35 -1.27
N ALA A 329 4.85 -6.20 0.04
CA ALA A 329 4.90 -7.33 0.95
C ALA A 329 3.64 -8.18 0.81
N VAL A 330 3.77 -9.49 0.98
CA VAL A 330 2.64 -10.42 0.87
C VAL A 330 2.40 -11.04 2.24
N PRO A 331 1.27 -10.76 2.91
CA PRO A 331 0.91 -11.42 4.17
C PRO A 331 0.78 -12.93 3.99
N ILE A 332 1.43 -13.69 4.87
CA ILE A 332 1.44 -15.16 4.84
C ILE A 332 0.68 -15.75 6.03
N LYS A 333 0.75 -15.09 7.19
CA LYS A 333 0.10 -15.56 8.41
C LYS A 333 -0.41 -14.41 9.25
N HIS A 334 -1.58 -14.60 9.85
CA HIS A 334 -2.17 -13.69 10.83
C HIS A 334 -2.34 -14.41 12.17
N ASP A 335 -2.38 -13.66 13.27
CA ASP A 335 -2.73 -14.19 14.59
C ASP A 335 -4.26 -14.30 14.78
N GLU A 336 -4.66 -14.69 16.00
CA GLU A 336 -6.07 -14.85 16.38
C GLU A 336 -6.88 -13.54 16.33
N HIS A 337 -6.21 -12.39 16.33
CA HIS A 337 -6.81 -11.07 16.25
C HIS A 337 -6.80 -10.50 14.83
N GLY A 338 -6.26 -11.24 13.86
CA GLY A 338 -6.16 -10.82 12.46
C GLY A 338 -4.97 -9.92 12.17
N GLU A 339 -4.02 -9.75 13.10
CA GLU A 339 -2.80 -8.99 12.87
C GLU A 339 -1.78 -9.84 12.11
N MET A 340 -1.08 -9.23 11.15
CA MET A 340 -0.10 -9.93 10.33
C MET A 340 1.15 -10.28 11.14
N ILE A 341 1.46 -11.57 11.24
CA ILE A 341 2.60 -12.11 12.02
C ILE A 341 3.66 -12.81 11.17
N SER A 342 3.41 -12.96 9.87
CA SER A 342 4.38 -13.43 8.88
C SER A 342 4.03 -12.86 7.50
N CYS A 343 5.05 -12.47 6.74
CA CYS A 343 4.92 -12.01 5.36
C CYS A 343 6.17 -12.36 4.54
N ILE A 344 6.03 -12.45 3.23
CA ILE A 344 7.19 -12.25 2.34
C ILE A 344 7.39 -10.74 2.17
N SER A 345 8.59 -10.26 2.46
CA SER A 345 8.97 -8.85 2.27
C SER A 345 8.84 -8.40 0.81
N ALA A 346 8.66 -7.08 0.63
CA ALA A 346 8.68 -6.47 -0.69
C ALA A 346 10.00 -6.79 -1.43
N PRO A 347 9.98 -7.04 -2.75
CA PRO A 347 11.17 -7.44 -3.50
C PRO A 347 12.37 -6.50 -3.33
N SER A 348 12.16 -5.18 -3.25
CA SER A 348 13.22 -4.19 -2.99
C SER A 348 13.90 -4.42 -1.64
N ILE A 349 13.14 -4.67 -0.58
CA ILE A 349 13.68 -4.97 0.75
C ILE A 349 14.52 -6.26 0.73
N VAL A 350 14.02 -7.30 0.05
CA VAL A 350 14.77 -8.56 -0.14
C VAL A 350 16.08 -8.29 -0.88
N ALA A 351 16.03 -7.59 -2.01
CA ALA A 351 17.22 -7.24 -2.79
C ALA A 351 18.23 -6.43 -1.97
N THR A 352 17.77 -5.42 -1.24
CA THR A 352 18.60 -4.61 -0.34
C THR A 352 19.31 -5.47 0.70
N GLN A 353 18.60 -6.33 1.44
CA GLN A 353 19.25 -7.17 2.44
C GLN A 353 20.26 -8.15 1.84
N LEU A 354 20.00 -8.71 0.66
CA LEU A 354 20.94 -9.60 -0.04
C LEU A 354 22.22 -8.86 -0.47
N GLU A 355 22.07 -7.64 -0.97
CA GLU A 355 23.20 -6.76 -1.29
C GLU A 355 23.98 -6.36 -0.03
N GLN A 356 23.30 -6.02 1.07
CA GLN A 356 23.93 -5.76 2.36
C GLN A 356 24.70 -6.98 2.87
N LEU A 357 24.13 -8.18 2.74
CA LEU A 357 24.72 -9.44 3.21
C LEU A 357 26.02 -9.73 2.48
N GLY A 358 26.11 -9.43 1.18
CA GLY A 358 27.30 -9.67 0.38
C GLY A 358 27.75 -11.13 0.45
N ALA A 359 26.79 -12.06 0.36
CA ALA A 359 27.04 -13.49 0.31
C ALA A 359 27.75 -13.86 -1.00
N LYS A 360 28.57 -14.93 -0.96
CA LYS A 360 29.39 -15.38 -2.09
C LYS A 360 29.28 -16.90 -2.24
N PRO A 361 29.62 -17.45 -3.41
CA PRO A 361 29.77 -18.89 -3.59
C PRO A 361 30.63 -19.52 -2.48
N GLY A 362 30.17 -20.65 -1.93
CA GLY A 362 30.84 -21.37 -0.85
C GLY A 362 30.48 -20.92 0.57
N HIS A 363 29.79 -19.79 0.74
CA HIS A 363 29.44 -19.31 2.08
C HIS A 363 28.38 -20.20 2.77
N LYS A 364 28.55 -20.34 4.09
CA LYS A 364 27.58 -20.90 5.02
C LYS A 364 26.67 -19.78 5.54
N VAL A 365 25.36 -19.88 5.31
CA VAL A 365 24.39 -18.83 5.65
C VAL A 365 23.35 -19.33 6.64
N LEU A 366 23.10 -18.55 7.69
CA LEU A 366 21.95 -18.71 8.57
C LEU A 366 20.94 -17.59 8.31
N GLU A 367 19.69 -17.96 8.07
CA GLU A 367 18.55 -17.04 7.99
C GLU A 367 17.62 -17.24 9.19
N ALA A 368 17.20 -16.14 9.82
CA ALA A 368 16.14 -16.11 10.84
C ALA A 368 14.87 -15.47 10.24
N GLY A 369 13.85 -16.29 10.00
CA GLY A 369 12.57 -15.93 9.38
C GLY A 369 12.36 -16.64 8.04
N ALA A 370 12.07 -17.94 8.06
CA ALA A 370 11.90 -18.73 6.83
C ALA A 370 10.65 -18.34 6.04
N ALA A 371 9.54 -18.06 6.72
CA ALA A 371 8.23 -17.80 6.08
C ALA A 371 7.91 -18.86 5.01
N THR A 372 7.96 -18.49 3.73
CA THR A 372 7.67 -19.41 2.61
C THR A 372 8.91 -20.09 2.03
N GLY A 373 10.12 -19.71 2.44
CA GLY A 373 11.39 -20.22 1.90
C GLY A 373 11.94 -19.45 0.68
N TYR A 374 11.26 -18.40 0.21
CA TYR A 374 11.68 -17.65 -0.98
C TYR A 374 13.08 -17.04 -0.87
N ASN A 375 13.38 -16.37 0.25
CA ASN A 375 14.70 -15.75 0.44
C ASN A 375 15.80 -16.81 0.62
N ALA A 376 15.52 -17.92 1.31
CA ALA A 376 16.41 -19.07 1.37
C ALA A 376 16.74 -19.65 -0.02
N ALA A 377 15.77 -19.69 -0.94
CA ALA A 377 16.00 -20.11 -2.32
C ALA A 377 16.94 -19.16 -3.08
N LEU A 378 16.74 -17.84 -2.94
CA LEU A 378 17.64 -16.84 -3.51
C LEU A 378 19.06 -16.99 -2.95
N LEU A 379 19.20 -17.12 -1.63
CA LEU A 379 20.47 -17.33 -0.96
C LEU A 379 21.16 -18.62 -1.46
N GLY A 380 20.41 -19.72 -1.61
CA GLY A 380 20.91 -20.99 -2.12
C GLY A 380 21.56 -20.84 -3.51
N LYS A 381 20.96 -20.04 -4.40
CA LYS A 381 21.55 -19.68 -5.70
C LYS A 381 22.80 -18.82 -5.55
N ILE A 382 22.77 -17.80 -4.69
CA ILE A 382 23.90 -16.86 -4.49
C ILE A 382 25.14 -17.57 -3.94
N VAL A 383 24.97 -18.52 -3.02
CA VAL A 383 26.09 -19.24 -2.40
C VAL A 383 26.51 -20.51 -3.15
N SER A 384 25.88 -20.78 -4.29
CA SER A 384 26.28 -21.87 -5.17
C SER A 384 27.48 -21.50 -6.05
N PRO A 385 28.37 -22.45 -6.37
CA PRO A 385 28.44 -23.81 -5.82
C PRO A 385 29.07 -23.83 -4.42
N GLY A 386 28.78 -24.88 -3.65
CA GLY A 386 29.51 -25.25 -2.43
C GLY A 386 29.05 -24.58 -1.13
N GLY A 387 28.16 -23.59 -1.19
CA GLY A 387 27.56 -22.98 0.00
C GLY A 387 26.28 -23.71 0.45
N GLN A 388 25.86 -23.43 1.68
CA GLN A 388 24.69 -24.03 2.32
C GLN A 388 23.92 -22.97 3.12
N VAL A 389 22.59 -23.05 3.06
CA VAL A 389 21.67 -22.17 3.77
C VAL A 389 20.86 -22.97 4.80
N TRP A 390 20.77 -22.47 6.02
CA TRP A 390 19.79 -22.90 7.02
C TRP A 390 18.83 -21.75 7.26
N THR A 391 17.53 -22.00 7.14
CA THR A 391 16.50 -20.99 7.37
C THR A 391 15.61 -21.40 8.52
N LEU A 392 15.50 -20.54 9.54
CA LEU A 392 14.84 -20.85 10.80
C LEU A 392 13.47 -20.19 10.87
N ASP A 393 12.48 -20.91 11.40
CA ASP A 393 11.20 -20.33 11.79
C ASP A 393 10.67 -20.98 13.07
N VAL A 394 9.93 -20.23 13.88
CA VAL A 394 9.35 -20.69 15.14
C VAL A 394 8.02 -21.43 14.94
N ASP A 395 7.39 -21.25 13.78
CA ASP A 395 6.09 -21.82 13.47
C ASP A 395 6.22 -23.06 12.58
N ARG A 396 5.78 -24.22 13.10
CA ARG A 396 5.92 -25.53 12.45
C ARG A 396 5.30 -25.57 11.04
N ASP A 397 4.16 -24.92 10.86
CA ASP A 397 3.46 -24.82 9.57
C ASP A 397 4.26 -24.04 8.53
N LEU A 398 4.93 -22.95 8.93
CA LEU A 398 5.81 -22.18 8.05
C LEU A 398 7.04 -22.99 7.65
N VAL A 399 7.67 -23.70 8.60
CA VAL A 399 8.79 -24.60 8.31
C VAL A 399 8.39 -25.69 7.31
N ALA A 400 7.24 -26.33 7.51
CA ALA A 400 6.75 -27.37 6.60
C ALA A 400 6.51 -26.82 5.18
N GLY A 401 5.88 -25.64 5.07
CA GLY A 401 5.65 -24.97 3.79
C GLY A 401 6.96 -24.57 3.10
N ALA A 402 7.91 -23.98 3.83
CA ALA A 402 9.22 -23.62 3.31
C ALA A 402 10.00 -24.85 2.83
N SER A 403 10.03 -25.94 3.60
CA SER A 403 10.65 -27.20 3.18
C SER A 403 10.04 -27.73 1.88
N GLN A 404 8.71 -27.68 1.75
CA GLN A 404 8.01 -28.13 0.55
C GLN A 404 8.39 -27.27 -0.67
N HIS A 405 8.30 -25.95 -0.57
CA HIS A 405 8.62 -25.07 -1.70
C HIS A 405 10.08 -25.17 -2.13
N LEU A 406 11.02 -25.35 -1.19
CA LEU A 406 12.44 -25.53 -1.52
C LEU A 406 12.68 -26.82 -2.33
N VAL A 407 12.01 -27.92 -1.97
CA VAL A 407 12.07 -29.19 -2.72
C VAL A 407 11.44 -29.02 -4.11
N GLU A 408 10.27 -28.39 -4.20
CA GLU A 408 9.58 -28.14 -5.48
C GLU A 408 10.39 -27.24 -6.42
N ALA A 409 11.11 -26.26 -5.85
CA ALA A 409 12.02 -25.37 -6.58
C ALA A 409 13.40 -26.01 -6.87
N SER A 410 13.61 -27.28 -6.50
CA SER A 410 14.88 -28.02 -6.67
C SER A 410 16.07 -27.28 -6.04
N VAL A 411 15.89 -26.77 -4.82
CA VAL A 411 16.93 -26.11 -4.02
C VAL A 411 17.46 -27.09 -2.98
N ASP A 412 18.54 -27.79 -3.32
CA ASP A 412 19.09 -28.86 -2.47
C ASP A 412 20.01 -28.34 -1.34
N ASN A 413 20.53 -27.12 -1.47
CA ASN A 413 21.48 -26.52 -0.54
C ASN A 413 20.85 -25.50 0.43
N ALA A 414 19.53 -25.58 0.63
CA ALA A 414 18.81 -24.81 1.63
C ALA A 414 17.95 -25.76 2.49
N THR A 415 17.96 -25.57 3.81
CA THR A 415 17.21 -26.41 4.75
C THR A 415 16.43 -25.55 5.72
N ALA A 416 15.10 -25.72 5.73
CA ALA A 416 14.23 -25.09 6.72
C ALA A 416 14.22 -25.90 8.02
N VAL A 417 14.38 -25.22 9.17
CA VAL A 417 14.49 -25.83 10.49
C VAL A 417 13.58 -25.10 11.48
N MET A 418 12.85 -25.87 12.28
CA MET A 418 12.05 -25.31 13.37
C MET A 418 12.96 -24.94 14.55
N ALA A 419 13.25 -23.66 14.71
CA ALA A 419 14.11 -23.15 15.76
C ALA A 419 13.85 -21.66 16.03
N ASP A 420 14.29 -21.19 17.20
CA ASP A 420 14.32 -19.76 17.52
C ASP A 420 15.50 -19.09 16.81
N GLY A 421 15.19 -18.14 15.91
CA GLY A 421 16.18 -17.36 15.19
C GLY A 421 17.15 -16.59 16.09
N ALA A 422 16.72 -16.14 17.28
CA ALA A 422 17.58 -15.44 18.24
C ALA A 422 18.58 -16.39 18.93
N ALA A 423 18.28 -17.69 18.99
CA ALA A 423 19.19 -18.71 19.51
C ALA A 423 20.18 -19.19 18.44
N GLY A 424 19.83 -19.08 17.17
CA GLY A 424 20.60 -19.58 16.03
C GLY A 424 20.59 -21.11 15.96
N LEU A 425 21.61 -21.68 15.31
CA LEU A 425 21.71 -23.12 15.06
C LEU A 425 23.16 -23.58 15.25
N LEU A 426 23.56 -23.69 16.51
CA LEU A 426 24.95 -23.85 16.95
C LEU A 426 25.63 -25.09 16.35
N GLU A 427 24.92 -26.18 16.14
CA GLU A 427 25.44 -27.42 15.53
C GLU A 427 25.98 -27.21 14.10
N HIS A 428 25.56 -26.12 13.46
CA HIS A 428 26.00 -25.72 12.14
C HIS A 428 26.73 -24.36 12.17
N ALA A 429 27.18 -23.88 13.32
CA ALA A 429 28.18 -22.81 13.35
C ALA A 429 29.56 -23.34 12.89
N PRO A 430 30.51 -22.45 12.51
CA PRO A 430 30.33 -21.02 12.30
C PRO A 430 29.76 -20.68 10.92
N TYR A 431 29.09 -19.54 10.81
CA TYR A 431 28.48 -19.02 9.58
C TYR A 431 29.28 -17.86 9.01
N ASP A 432 29.49 -17.86 7.69
CA ASP A 432 30.06 -16.70 7.00
C ASP A 432 29.08 -15.52 7.00
N ARG A 433 27.78 -15.82 6.96
CA ARG A 433 26.71 -14.84 6.83
C ARG A 433 25.54 -15.22 7.70
N ILE A 434 25.00 -14.26 8.43
CA ILE A 434 23.74 -14.41 9.17
C ILE A 434 22.82 -13.28 8.76
N ILE A 435 21.56 -13.58 8.45
CA ILE A 435 20.55 -12.62 8.02
C ILE A 435 19.26 -12.79 8.81
N PHE A 436 18.75 -11.70 9.35
CA PHE A 436 17.43 -11.65 9.97
C PHE A 436 16.46 -10.98 8.98
N THR A 437 15.35 -11.66 8.69
CA THR A 437 14.23 -11.14 7.90
C THR A 437 13.06 -10.73 8.81
N VAL A 438 13.37 -10.47 10.08
CA VAL A 438 12.48 -10.00 11.15
C VAL A 438 13.18 -8.89 11.95
N GLY A 439 12.39 -8.03 12.60
CA GLY A 439 12.88 -6.94 13.44
C GLY A 439 13.22 -7.39 14.85
N ALA A 440 14.35 -6.92 15.40
CA ALA A 440 14.75 -7.17 16.78
C ALA A 440 14.86 -5.87 17.59
N GLY A 441 14.52 -5.93 18.89
CA GLY A 441 14.69 -4.79 19.79
C GLY A 441 16.14 -4.52 20.19
N ASP A 442 16.97 -5.58 20.12
CA ASP A 442 18.41 -5.58 20.40
C ASP A 442 19.08 -6.76 19.66
N VAL A 443 20.42 -6.81 19.64
CA VAL A 443 21.17 -7.91 19.04
C VAL A 443 21.10 -9.19 19.90
N PRO A 444 20.70 -10.34 19.32
CA PRO A 444 20.82 -11.62 20.02
C PRO A 444 22.30 -12.00 20.15
N VAL A 445 22.89 -11.85 21.34
CA VAL A 445 24.35 -11.99 21.54
C VAL A 445 24.89 -13.36 21.09
N LYS A 446 24.11 -14.44 21.26
CA LYS A 446 24.50 -15.80 20.83
C LYS A 446 24.72 -15.95 19.33
N ILE A 447 24.12 -15.08 18.52
CA ILE A 447 24.30 -15.07 17.07
C ILE A 447 25.70 -14.55 16.70
N LEU A 448 26.22 -13.60 17.50
CA LEU A 448 27.56 -13.04 17.28
C LEU A 448 28.65 -14.08 17.48
N ASP A 449 28.44 -15.06 18.35
CA ASP A 449 29.35 -16.19 18.62
C ASP A 449 29.29 -17.25 17.52
N GLN A 450 28.22 -17.28 16.73
CA GLN A 450 28.05 -18.23 15.62
C GLN A 450 28.61 -17.69 14.29
N LEU A 451 29.10 -16.46 14.24
CA LEU A 451 29.77 -15.92 13.06
C LEU A 451 31.21 -16.45 12.94
N ALA A 452 31.58 -16.80 11.72
CA ALA A 452 32.97 -17.09 11.35
C ALA A 452 33.82 -15.80 11.43
N PRO A 453 35.17 -15.93 11.51
CA PRO A 453 36.05 -14.78 11.32
C PRO A 453 35.78 -14.09 9.98
N GLY A 454 35.58 -12.77 10.00
CA GLY A 454 35.17 -12.00 8.81
C GLY A 454 33.70 -12.22 8.39
N GLY A 455 32.91 -12.88 9.24
CA GLY A 455 31.48 -13.05 9.05
C GLY A 455 30.72 -11.74 9.19
N ARG A 456 29.55 -11.67 8.55
CA ARG A 456 28.68 -10.50 8.55
C ARG A 456 27.28 -10.85 9.05
N LEU A 457 26.73 -10.02 9.93
CA LEU A 457 25.35 -10.09 10.40
C LEU A 457 24.51 -9.00 9.75
N ILE A 458 23.40 -9.38 9.12
CA ILE A 458 22.32 -8.47 8.73
C ILE A 458 21.21 -8.55 9.77
N LEU A 459 20.93 -7.44 10.44
CA LEU A 459 19.94 -7.36 11.50
C LEU A 459 19.08 -6.09 11.35
N PRO A 460 17.81 -6.22 10.95
CA PRO A 460 16.82 -5.20 11.21
C PRO A 460 16.66 -5.01 12.71
N MET A 461 17.11 -3.86 13.22
CA MET A 461 17.10 -3.56 14.64
C MET A 461 16.47 -2.21 14.89
N ARG A 462 15.59 -2.15 15.88
CA ARG A 462 15.07 -0.91 16.41
C ARG A 462 16.17 -0.16 17.16
N ILE A 463 16.36 1.11 16.86
CA ILE A 463 17.31 1.98 17.52
C ILE A 463 16.67 2.51 18.80
N ARG A 464 15.62 3.35 18.69
CA ARG A 464 14.91 3.96 19.82
C ARG A 464 13.55 4.48 19.38
N GLY A 465 12.51 4.32 20.22
CA GLY A 465 11.13 4.55 19.76
C GLY A 465 10.82 3.68 18.53
N SER A 466 10.01 4.15 17.59
CA SER A 466 9.69 3.42 16.36
C SER A 466 10.79 3.43 15.29
N ILE A 467 11.97 4.03 15.55
CA ILE A 467 13.02 4.12 14.54
C ILE A 467 13.79 2.82 14.44
N SER A 468 13.72 2.17 13.27
CA SER A 468 14.44 0.93 12.94
C SER A 468 15.29 1.09 11.69
N ARG A 469 16.38 0.32 11.59
CA ARG A 469 17.20 0.21 10.38
C ARG A 469 17.66 -1.24 10.18
N SER A 470 17.92 -1.62 8.93
CA SER A 470 18.61 -2.86 8.57
C SER A 470 20.12 -2.62 8.61
N PHE A 471 20.78 -3.19 9.62
CA PHE A 471 22.22 -3.03 9.82
C PHE A 471 23.01 -4.18 9.23
N ALA A 472 24.14 -3.87 8.60
CA ALA A 472 25.15 -4.84 8.23
C ALA A 472 26.38 -4.72 9.15
N PHE A 473 26.47 -5.58 10.17
CA PHE A 473 27.54 -5.55 11.15
C PHE A 473 28.69 -6.50 10.78
N GLU A 474 29.92 -6.00 10.93
CA GLU A 474 31.15 -6.78 10.91
C GLU A 474 31.97 -6.51 12.16
N ARG A 475 32.70 -7.54 12.61
CA ARG A 475 33.55 -7.46 13.81
C ARG A 475 34.70 -6.48 13.59
N ASP A 476 34.94 -5.61 14.57
CA ASP A 476 36.02 -4.61 14.59
C ASP A 476 36.69 -4.60 15.97
N GLY A 477 37.69 -5.47 16.14
CA GLY A 477 38.29 -5.78 17.44
C GLY A 477 37.24 -6.35 18.40
N ASP A 478 37.09 -5.70 19.56
CA ASP A 478 36.10 -6.06 20.58
C ASP A 478 34.73 -5.37 20.37
N THR A 479 34.56 -4.69 19.23
CA THR A 479 33.34 -3.97 18.85
C THR A 479 32.85 -4.45 17.48
N TRP A 480 31.80 -3.82 16.97
CA TRP A 480 31.19 -4.06 15.68
C TRP A 480 31.01 -2.74 14.96
N LYS A 481 31.32 -2.72 13.68
CA LYS A 481 31.09 -1.57 12.79
C LYS A 481 30.03 -1.92 11.77
N THR A 482 29.30 -0.90 11.29
CA THR A 482 28.40 -1.09 10.17
C THR A 482 29.10 -0.86 8.85
N VAL A 483 28.90 -1.76 7.90
CA VAL A 483 29.35 -1.60 6.50
C VAL A 483 28.23 -1.17 5.55
N SER A 484 26.98 -1.23 6.02
CA SER A 484 25.79 -0.64 5.38
C SER A 484 24.69 -0.50 6.44
N CYS A 485 23.81 0.50 6.26
CA CYS A 485 22.69 0.76 7.15
C CYS A 485 21.51 1.38 6.39
N GLU A 486 20.47 0.60 6.13
CA GLU A 486 19.36 0.99 5.26
C GLU A 486 18.07 1.19 6.08
N MET A 487 17.23 2.14 5.70
CA MET A 487 15.93 2.32 6.32
C MET A 487 15.02 1.15 5.96
N ALA A 488 14.55 0.41 6.97
CA ALA A 488 13.59 -0.67 6.79
C ALA A 488 12.85 -0.97 8.10
N THR A 489 11.62 -1.45 7.96
CA THR A 489 10.78 -1.92 9.07
C THR A 489 10.33 -3.34 8.75
N PHE A 490 10.40 -4.21 9.74
CA PHE A 490 10.07 -5.62 9.63
C PHE A 490 9.07 -6.00 10.71
N ILE A 491 8.34 -7.09 10.48
CA ILE A 491 7.58 -7.75 11.55
C ILE A 491 8.54 -8.16 12.69
N PRO A 492 8.13 -8.05 13.96
CA PRO A 492 9.02 -8.31 15.08
C PRO A 492 9.35 -9.80 15.21
N LEU A 493 10.53 -10.09 15.75
CA LEU A 493 10.89 -11.40 16.28
C LEU A 493 9.88 -11.77 17.38
N ARG A 494 9.52 -13.05 17.45
CA ARG A 494 8.47 -13.56 18.33
C ARG A 494 8.98 -14.72 19.17
N LYS A 495 8.49 -14.79 20.41
CA LYS A 495 8.63 -15.94 21.33
C LYS A 495 10.08 -16.14 21.82
N GLY A 496 10.93 -15.12 21.76
CA GLY A 496 12.38 -15.26 21.96
C GLY A 496 13.06 -14.09 22.67
N VAL A 497 14.40 -14.15 22.67
CA VAL A 497 15.26 -13.09 23.19
C VAL A 497 15.32 -11.96 22.16
N CYS A 498 15.28 -10.70 22.63
CA CYS A 498 15.25 -9.51 21.78
C CYS A 498 13.96 -9.36 20.95
N ASP A 499 12.86 -9.98 21.37
CA ASP A 499 11.51 -9.68 20.85
C ASP A 499 11.26 -8.17 20.86
N ASP A 500 10.71 -7.65 19.76
CA ASP A 500 10.51 -6.22 19.57
C ASP A 500 9.05 -5.81 19.79
N VAL A 501 8.53 -6.11 20.98
CA VAL A 501 7.12 -5.91 21.30
C VAL A 501 6.83 -4.42 21.54
N TYR A 502 5.89 -3.88 20.78
CA TYR A 502 5.32 -2.55 20.98
C TYR A 502 3.86 -2.64 21.41
N THR A 503 3.40 -1.58 22.07
CA THR A 503 2.00 -1.39 22.45
C THR A 503 1.40 -0.31 21.57
N LEU A 504 0.34 -0.67 20.84
CA LEU A 504 -0.50 0.29 20.14
C LEU A 504 -1.50 0.92 21.11
N VAL A 505 -1.39 2.24 21.30
CA VAL A 505 -2.34 3.03 22.08
C VAL A 505 -3.33 3.67 21.10
N PRO A 506 -4.57 3.17 20.97
CA PRO A 506 -5.57 3.82 20.13
C PRO A 506 -6.01 5.13 20.77
N MET A 507 -5.96 6.20 19.99
CA MET A 507 -6.46 7.52 20.40
C MET A 507 -7.99 7.48 20.46
N ALA A 508 -8.57 8.10 21.49
CA ALA A 508 -10.00 8.27 21.63
C ALA A 508 -10.54 9.28 20.60
N GLY A 509 -11.86 9.21 20.36
CA GLY A 509 -12.56 10.08 19.43
C GLY A 509 -12.74 9.49 18.03
N GLU A 510 -13.25 10.31 17.11
CA GLU A 510 -13.42 9.92 15.70
C GLU A 510 -12.06 9.69 15.03
N GLY A 511 -11.96 8.69 14.16
CA GLY A 511 -10.76 8.36 13.39
C GLY A 511 -10.06 7.10 13.88
N ASN A 512 -8.85 6.84 13.37
CA ASN A 512 -8.10 5.62 13.62
C ASN A 512 -6.64 5.86 14.03
N VAL A 513 -6.37 7.02 14.64
CA VAL A 513 -5.02 7.36 15.09
C VAL A 513 -4.59 6.39 16.19
N ARG A 514 -3.40 5.80 16.03
CA ARG A 514 -2.79 4.90 17.00
C ARG A 514 -1.36 5.37 17.26
N LEU A 515 -0.94 5.38 18.52
CA LEU A 515 0.44 5.66 18.90
C LEU A 515 1.18 4.35 19.16
N GLU A 516 2.32 4.17 18.52
CA GLU A 516 3.25 3.09 18.85
C GLU A 516 4.10 3.48 20.07
N THR A 517 4.05 2.66 21.12
CA THR A 517 4.87 2.86 22.32
C THR A 517 5.68 1.61 22.63
N PHE A 518 6.87 1.79 23.17
CA PHE A 518 7.78 0.71 23.51
C PHE A 518 8.07 0.70 25.02
N SER A 519 8.60 -0.41 25.52
CA SER A 519 8.83 -0.59 26.96
C SER A 519 9.95 0.30 27.51
N GLU A 520 10.88 0.79 26.68
CA GLU A 520 11.92 1.71 27.12
C GLU A 520 11.45 3.17 27.28
N GLN A 521 10.25 3.49 26.80
CA GLN A 521 9.71 4.86 26.86
C GLN A 521 8.92 5.05 28.16
N ASP A 522 9.14 6.18 28.83
CA ASP A 522 8.34 6.59 29.98
C ASP A 522 7.08 7.32 29.50
N VAL A 523 5.95 6.60 29.47
CA VAL A 523 4.69 7.07 28.88
C VAL A 523 3.50 6.71 29.75
N ASP A 524 2.63 7.68 30.00
CA ASP A 524 1.31 7.45 30.57
C ASP A 524 0.32 7.13 29.45
N ARG A 525 0.22 5.84 29.12
CA ARG A 525 -0.61 5.35 28.02
C ARG A 525 -2.07 5.72 28.19
N ASP A 526 -2.59 5.79 29.42
CA ASP A 526 -4.00 6.10 29.66
C ASP A 526 -4.29 7.58 29.40
N SER A 527 -3.45 8.47 29.92
CA SER A 527 -3.55 9.92 29.65
C SER A 527 -3.39 10.24 28.15
N LEU A 528 -2.46 9.55 27.47
CA LEU A 528 -2.21 9.74 26.04
C LEU A 528 -3.40 9.39 25.15
N ARG A 529 -4.34 8.53 25.58
CA ARG A 529 -5.51 8.15 24.75
C ARG A 529 -6.35 9.35 24.36
N THR A 530 -6.50 10.32 25.25
CA THR A 530 -7.37 11.50 25.05
C THR A 530 -6.60 12.78 24.75
N VAL A 531 -5.27 12.71 24.67
CA VAL A 531 -4.41 13.90 24.62
C VAL A 531 -4.63 14.75 23.37
N LEU A 532 -5.00 14.14 22.25
CA LEU A 532 -5.31 14.86 20.99
C LEU A 532 -6.57 15.72 21.07
N ASP A 533 -7.43 15.52 22.08
CA ASP A 533 -8.61 16.36 22.33
C ASP A 533 -8.30 17.59 23.20
N GLN A 534 -7.08 17.66 23.76
CA GLN A 534 -6.64 18.76 24.61
C GLN A 534 -6.14 19.94 23.77
N GLN A 535 -5.92 21.09 24.43
CA GLN A 535 -5.41 22.30 23.80
C GLN A 535 -4.09 22.02 23.06
N GLN A 536 -4.01 22.50 21.82
CA GLN A 536 -2.84 22.35 20.98
C GLN A 536 -1.95 23.61 21.00
N THR A 537 -0.64 23.40 20.94
CA THR A 537 0.36 24.44 20.65
C THR A 537 1.03 24.12 19.32
N LYS A 538 0.93 25.02 18.34
CA LYS A 538 1.50 24.81 17.01
C LYS A 538 2.64 25.79 16.75
N LEU A 539 3.82 25.24 16.48
CA LEU A 539 5.06 26.00 16.25
C LEU A 539 5.66 25.61 14.90
N TYR A 540 6.26 26.57 14.19
CA TYR A 540 6.98 26.30 12.94
C TYR A 540 8.48 26.55 13.12
N THR A 541 9.27 25.67 12.50
CA THR A 541 10.72 25.61 12.72
C THR A 541 11.49 26.62 11.87
N GLY A 542 10.96 27.04 10.72
CA GLY A 542 11.71 27.73 9.67
C GLY A 542 12.54 26.79 8.78
N VAL A 543 12.63 25.50 9.13
CA VAL A 543 13.40 24.49 8.38
C VAL A 543 12.57 23.97 7.21
N LYS A 544 13.16 23.97 6.02
CA LYS A 544 12.48 23.73 4.74
C LYS A 544 12.96 22.44 4.09
N PHE A 545 12.04 21.52 3.85
CA PHE A 545 12.27 20.33 3.04
C PHE A 545 11.90 20.59 1.57
N ARG A 546 12.62 19.97 0.65
CA ARG A 546 12.38 20.04 -0.80
C ARG A 546 12.21 18.65 -1.38
N ALA A 547 11.73 18.57 -2.62
CA ALA A 547 11.56 17.30 -3.31
C ALA A 547 12.88 16.50 -3.29
N GLY A 548 12.82 15.23 -2.91
CA GLY A 548 13.99 14.36 -2.75
C GLY A 548 14.73 14.49 -1.40
N SER A 549 14.32 15.39 -0.50
CA SER A 549 14.92 15.47 0.85
C SER A 549 14.59 14.21 1.67
N ALA A 550 15.63 13.57 2.21
CA ALA A 550 15.47 12.40 3.07
C ALA A 550 14.93 12.80 4.45
N TRP A 551 13.84 12.18 4.89
CA TRP A 551 13.26 12.43 6.22
C TRP A 551 13.86 11.54 7.31
N GLU A 552 14.42 10.39 6.90
CA GLU A 552 14.99 9.40 7.81
C GLU A 552 16.09 9.97 8.71
N TRP A 553 16.89 10.91 8.21
CA TRP A 553 17.98 11.51 8.98
C TRP A 553 17.48 12.44 10.06
N LEU A 554 16.41 13.20 9.79
CA LEU A 554 15.76 13.98 10.83
C LEU A 554 15.14 13.07 11.90
N TYR A 555 14.48 11.98 11.49
CA TYR A 555 13.87 11.05 12.44
C TYR A 555 14.90 10.35 13.31
N LEU A 556 16.01 9.93 12.72
CA LEU A 556 17.11 9.32 13.46
C LEU A 556 17.73 10.31 14.45
N TYR A 557 17.97 11.55 14.01
CA TYR A 557 18.50 12.60 14.88
C TYR A 557 17.57 12.81 16.08
N LEU A 558 16.27 13.05 15.83
CA LEU A 558 15.27 13.26 16.87
C LEU A 558 15.15 12.06 17.82
N ALA A 559 15.20 10.83 17.30
CA ALA A 559 15.17 9.64 18.14
C ALA A 559 16.40 9.54 19.07
N CYS A 560 17.56 10.07 18.67
CA CYS A 560 18.75 10.10 19.52
C CYS A 560 18.65 11.22 20.58
N VAL A 561 18.29 12.44 20.18
CA VAL A 561 18.38 13.60 21.07
C VAL A 561 17.19 13.75 22.02
N LEU A 562 16.01 13.22 21.67
CA LEU A 562 14.82 13.31 22.51
C LEU A 562 14.82 12.24 23.62
N PRO A 563 14.36 12.57 24.85
CA PRO A 563 14.46 11.69 26.01
C PRO A 563 13.68 10.37 25.87
N ASN A 564 12.52 10.38 25.21
CA ASN A 564 11.74 9.18 24.91
C ASN A 564 11.86 8.75 23.44
N GLY A 565 12.85 9.27 22.71
CA GLY A 565 12.99 9.02 21.28
C GLY A 565 11.80 9.51 20.47
N LEU A 566 11.50 8.82 19.37
CA LEU A 566 10.47 9.23 18.41
C LEU A 566 9.60 8.03 18.03
N SER A 567 8.28 8.16 18.19
CA SER A 567 7.30 7.11 17.94
C SER A 567 6.44 7.42 16.72
N ARG A 568 5.99 6.39 16.01
CA ARG A 568 4.99 6.53 14.95
C ARG A 568 3.61 6.77 15.57
N LEU A 569 2.88 7.68 14.96
CA LEU A 569 1.50 8.04 15.25
C LEU A 569 0.66 7.92 13.95
N PRO A 570 0.48 6.69 13.42
CA PRO A 570 -0.28 6.45 12.20
C PRO A 570 -1.77 6.72 12.38
N GLY A 571 -2.45 6.98 11.27
CA GLY A 571 -3.90 7.14 11.19
C GLY A 571 -4.34 8.57 10.92
N GLN A 572 -5.64 8.78 10.91
CA GLN A 572 -6.26 10.07 10.61
C GLN A 572 -7.43 10.33 11.56
N ARG A 573 -7.62 11.60 11.92
CA ARG A 573 -8.81 12.08 12.63
C ARG A 573 -9.04 13.57 12.41
N PRO A 574 -10.26 14.10 12.59
CA PRO A 574 -10.49 15.54 12.60
C PRO A 574 -9.58 16.26 13.61
N GLY A 575 -8.95 17.36 13.20
CA GLY A 575 -8.03 18.16 14.03
C GLY A 575 -6.60 17.63 14.10
N PHE A 576 -6.34 16.38 13.72
CA PHE A 576 -4.98 15.85 13.57
C PHE A 576 -4.42 16.27 12.21
N THR A 577 -3.36 17.07 12.19
CA THR A 577 -2.76 17.62 10.96
C THR A 577 -1.33 17.12 10.75
N PRO A 578 -1.14 15.82 10.50
CA PRO A 578 0.18 15.22 10.35
C PRO A 578 0.91 15.74 9.11
N HIS A 579 2.23 15.58 9.10
CA HIS A 579 3.05 15.93 7.95
C HIS A 579 2.89 14.97 6.74
N PHE A 580 2.35 13.76 6.95
CA PHE A 580 2.08 12.80 5.87
C PHE A 580 0.69 12.17 5.96
N GLY A 581 0.20 11.66 4.83
CA GLY A 581 -1.12 11.01 4.72
C GLY A 581 -1.27 9.76 5.59
N TRP A 582 -0.16 9.03 5.86
CA TRP A 582 -0.18 7.87 6.75
C TRP A 582 -0.28 8.23 8.24
N GLY A 583 0.00 9.48 8.62
CA GLY A 583 0.12 9.94 10.00
C GLY A 583 1.43 10.70 10.25
N SER A 584 1.90 10.68 11.49
CA SER A 584 3.09 11.44 11.88
C SER A 584 4.09 10.63 12.73
N MET A 585 5.26 11.22 12.94
CA MET A 585 6.15 10.90 14.04
C MET A 585 5.82 11.82 15.23
N ALA A 586 5.97 11.32 16.45
CA ALA A 586 5.64 12.01 17.68
C ALA A 586 6.72 11.80 18.74
N ALA A 587 7.11 12.90 19.38
CA ALA A 587 7.85 12.91 20.64
C ALA A 587 6.87 12.74 21.80
N LEU A 588 7.32 12.09 22.88
CA LEU A 588 6.49 11.74 24.03
C LEU A 588 7.16 12.24 25.33
N ASP A 589 6.35 12.70 26.27
CA ASP A 589 6.79 13.07 27.61
C ASP A 589 5.67 12.84 28.62
N GLY A 590 5.72 11.71 29.34
CA GLY A 590 4.66 11.30 30.26
C GLY A 590 3.29 11.20 29.56
N GLY A 591 2.36 12.06 29.97
CA GLY A 591 1.02 12.19 29.38
C GLY A 591 0.91 13.19 28.22
N SER A 592 2.01 13.79 27.78
CA SER A 592 2.06 14.78 26.69
C SER A 592 2.66 14.19 25.41
N LEU A 593 2.25 14.72 24.25
CA LEU A 593 2.84 14.35 22.95
C LEU A 593 3.04 15.57 22.06
N ALA A 594 4.05 15.53 21.20
CA ALA A 594 4.26 16.53 20.17
C ALA A 594 4.56 15.86 18.82
N TYR A 595 3.73 16.11 17.81
CA TYR A 595 3.86 15.48 16.49
C TYR A 595 4.25 16.47 15.40
N LEU A 596 4.91 15.95 14.36
CA LEU A 596 5.36 16.73 13.21
C LEU A 596 4.21 17.08 12.25
N THR A 597 4.15 18.33 11.83
CA THR A 597 3.23 18.86 10.81
C THR A 597 4.03 19.60 9.75
N ILE A 598 3.42 19.94 8.61
CA ILE A 598 4.05 20.77 7.59
C ILE A 598 3.12 21.87 7.13
N ARG A 599 3.71 22.95 6.62
CA ARG A 599 3.04 23.89 5.72
C ARG A 599 3.83 24.03 4.44
N GLU A 600 3.11 24.20 3.36
CA GLU A 600 3.70 24.44 2.05
C GLU A 600 4.02 25.93 1.87
N GLY A 601 5.10 26.22 1.15
CA GLY A 601 5.40 27.55 0.65
C GLY A 601 6.29 27.49 -0.59
N GLU A 602 6.59 28.66 -1.12
CA GLU A 602 7.47 28.83 -2.27
C GLU A 602 8.45 29.98 -2.03
N ASP A 603 9.68 29.82 -2.48
CA ASP A 603 10.72 30.85 -2.49
C ASP A 603 11.53 30.77 -3.78
N GLU A 604 12.60 31.56 -3.89
CA GLU A 604 13.48 31.63 -5.07
C GLU A 604 14.09 30.27 -5.50
N LYS A 605 14.11 29.28 -4.60
CA LYS A 605 14.61 27.92 -4.88
C LYS A 605 13.48 26.92 -5.18
N GLY A 606 12.26 27.43 -5.38
CA GLY A 606 11.05 26.66 -5.69
C GLY A 606 10.25 26.24 -4.45
N ARG A 607 9.32 25.31 -4.66
CA ARG A 607 8.41 24.78 -3.64
C ARG A 607 9.17 24.14 -2.48
N TYR A 608 8.68 24.36 -1.26
CA TYR A 608 9.19 23.74 -0.04
C TYR A 608 8.06 23.35 0.91
N TRP A 609 8.39 22.46 1.84
CA TRP A 609 7.56 22.10 2.99
C TRP A 609 8.30 22.50 4.26
N GLU A 610 7.77 23.50 4.96
CA GLU A 610 8.32 23.94 6.24
C GLU A 610 7.79 23.04 7.35
N ILE A 611 8.69 22.51 8.16
CA ILE A 611 8.34 21.63 9.28
C ILE A 611 7.78 22.47 10.42
N GLY A 612 6.67 22.01 10.98
CA GLY A 612 6.15 22.45 12.26
C GLY A 612 5.99 21.29 13.24
N VAL A 613 5.64 21.64 14.47
CA VAL A 613 5.36 20.72 15.57
C VAL A 613 4.07 21.15 16.23
N ILE A 614 3.21 20.18 16.54
CA ILE A 614 1.97 20.39 17.28
C ILE A 614 2.07 19.60 18.58
N GLY A 615 2.09 20.32 19.70
CA GLY A 615 2.12 19.77 21.05
C GLY A 615 0.74 19.72 21.69
N HIS A 616 0.49 18.65 22.44
CA HIS A 616 -0.71 18.39 23.24
C HIS A 616 -0.31 17.86 24.62
N GLY A 617 -1.19 18.01 25.61
CA GLY A 617 -0.92 17.63 27.00
C GLY A 617 -0.48 18.80 27.86
N ASP A 618 -0.42 18.58 29.18
CA ASP A 618 -0.03 19.59 30.17
C ASP A 618 1.38 20.17 29.90
N SER A 619 2.27 19.38 29.31
CA SER A 619 3.64 19.77 28.91
C SER A 619 3.80 19.86 27.38
N GLY A 620 2.70 19.87 26.64
CA GLY A 620 2.72 19.84 25.17
C GLY A 620 3.40 21.05 24.53
N ALA A 621 3.23 22.24 25.12
CA ALA A 621 3.88 23.46 24.63
C ALA A 621 5.42 23.38 24.76
N ASP A 622 5.92 23.02 25.94
CA ASP A 622 7.35 22.88 26.22
C ASP A 622 7.97 21.76 25.38
N LEU A 623 7.27 20.62 25.23
CA LEU A 623 7.71 19.52 24.38
C LEU A 623 7.77 19.94 22.90
N ALA A 624 6.78 20.67 22.39
CA ALA A 624 6.81 21.18 21.02
C ALA A 624 7.97 22.17 20.80
N GLU A 625 8.24 23.05 21.77
CA GLU A 625 9.37 23.97 21.72
C GLU A 625 10.71 23.23 21.72
N HIS A 626 10.87 22.21 22.56
CA HIS A 626 12.05 21.34 22.57
C HIS A 626 12.27 20.70 21.20
N VAL A 627 11.25 20.05 20.63
CA VAL A 627 11.35 19.40 19.30
C VAL A 627 11.70 20.42 18.22
N VAL A 628 11.11 21.63 18.24
CA VAL A 628 11.45 22.71 17.30
C VAL A 628 12.92 23.12 17.42
N ASN A 629 13.43 23.27 18.65
CA ASN A 629 14.82 23.65 18.89
C ASN A 629 15.79 22.57 18.37
N GLU A 630 15.46 21.29 18.54
CA GLU A 630 16.27 20.18 18.03
C GLU A 630 16.22 20.08 16.49
N ILE A 631 15.07 20.32 15.86
CA ILE A 631 14.97 20.39 14.38
C ILE A 631 15.85 21.54 13.85
N ARG A 632 15.86 22.70 14.51
CA ARG A 632 16.71 23.83 14.13
C ARG A 632 18.20 23.53 14.34
N ALA A 633 18.56 22.86 15.43
CA ALA A 633 19.93 22.44 15.71
C ALA A 633 20.43 21.44 14.65
N TRP A 634 19.59 20.47 14.26
CA TRP A 634 19.87 19.54 13.18
C TRP A 634 20.13 20.26 11.85
N ASP A 635 19.25 21.19 11.45
CA ASP A 635 19.41 21.97 10.22
C ASP A 635 20.69 22.81 10.25
N ALA A 636 20.96 23.49 11.37
CA ALA A 636 22.18 24.28 11.58
C ALA A 636 23.46 23.44 11.50
N SER A 637 23.41 22.16 11.89
CA SER A 637 24.53 21.22 11.78
C SER A 637 24.78 20.69 10.35
N GLY A 638 23.92 21.08 9.40
CA GLY A 638 24.01 20.72 8.00
C GLY A 638 22.78 19.99 7.46
N GLY A 639 21.87 19.53 8.33
CA GLY A 639 20.65 18.81 7.97
C GLY A 639 20.91 17.68 6.97
N ASN A 640 20.11 17.64 5.90
CA ASN A 640 20.27 16.69 4.78
C ASN A 640 21.54 16.89 3.93
N ASN A 641 22.33 17.93 4.20
CA ASN A 641 23.62 18.17 3.54
C ASN A 641 24.80 17.75 4.42
N ALA A 642 24.56 17.14 5.59
CA ALA A 642 25.60 16.50 6.40
C ALA A 642 25.93 15.11 5.82
N PRO A 643 27.15 14.58 6.04
CA PRO A 643 27.45 13.19 5.74
C PRO A 643 26.50 12.23 6.45
N GLU A 644 26.21 11.10 5.82
CA GLU A 644 25.42 10.03 6.46
C GLU A 644 26.11 9.57 7.76
N PRO A 645 25.34 9.35 8.84
CA PRO A 645 25.90 8.93 10.11
C PRO A 645 26.48 7.50 10.03
N GLY A 646 27.62 7.30 10.69
CA GLY A 646 28.17 5.97 10.93
C GLY A 646 27.50 5.29 12.12
N PHE A 647 27.69 3.99 12.27
CA PHE A 647 27.20 3.25 13.43
C PHE A 647 28.23 2.23 13.92
N ARG A 648 28.33 2.15 15.25
CA ARG A 648 29.16 1.16 15.95
C ARG A 648 28.34 0.52 17.05
N MET A 649 28.61 -0.76 17.34
CA MET A 649 27.93 -1.51 18.37
C MET A 649 28.96 -2.25 19.24
N ALA A 650 28.70 -2.34 20.53
CA ALA A 650 29.47 -3.16 21.45
C ALA A 650 28.54 -3.97 22.35
N VAL A 651 29.04 -5.12 22.79
CA VAL A 651 28.35 -6.05 23.69
C VAL A 651 29.28 -6.43 24.84
N ALA A 652 28.75 -7.07 25.88
CA ALA A 652 29.53 -7.59 27.01
C ALA A 652 30.50 -6.54 27.62
N ASP A 653 31.73 -6.94 27.96
CA ASP A 653 32.72 -6.10 28.65
C ASP A 653 33.13 -4.82 27.89
N SER A 654 32.93 -4.81 26.57
CA SER A 654 33.22 -3.66 25.71
C SER A 654 32.05 -2.70 25.58
N ARG A 655 30.85 -3.12 25.97
CA ARG A 655 29.61 -2.31 25.90
C ARG A 655 29.81 -0.95 26.55
N ASP A 656 30.24 -0.93 27.82
CA ASP A 656 30.32 0.31 28.60
C ASP A 656 31.50 1.20 28.20
N ARG A 657 32.47 0.65 27.46
CA ARG A 657 33.64 1.38 26.92
C ARG A 657 33.35 2.06 25.60
N LEU A 658 32.31 1.63 24.88
CA LEU A 658 31.90 2.27 23.64
C LEU A 658 31.27 3.63 23.96
N THR A 659 31.85 4.68 23.39
CA THR A 659 31.47 6.08 23.61
C THR A 659 31.28 6.81 22.27
N ALA A 660 30.56 7.93 22.36
CA ALA A 660 30.38 8.91 21.29
C ALA A 660 30.92 10.27 21.75
N ASN A 661 31.20 11.16 20.80
CA ASN A 661 31.60 12.54 21.13
C ASN A 661 30.46 13.30 21.83
N ASP A 662 29.22 13.05 21.42
CA ASP A 662 28.01 13.55 22.07
C ASP A 662 27.25 12.37 22.69
N PRO A 663 27.08 12.34 24.03
CA PRO A 663 26.43 11.23 24.72
C PRO A 663 24.97 11.01 24.31
N ARG A 664 24.30 12.00 23.69
CA ARG A 664 22.93 11.85 23.16
C ARG A 664 22.84 10.84 22.01
N PHE A 665 23.95 10.54 21.35
CA PHE A 665 24.02 9.54 20.28
C PHE A 665 24.51 8.16 20.78
N VAL A 666 24.55 7.97 22.10
CA VAL A 666 24.75 6.67 22.72
C VAL A 666 23.39 6.08 23.06
N VAL A 667 23.07 4.94 22.45
CA VAL A 667 21.82 4.22 22.69
C VAL A 667 22.13 2.93 23.44
N ASP A 668 21.87 2.95 24.74
CA ASP A 668 21.99 1.79 25.60
C ASP A 668 20.79 0.85 25.43
N LYS A 669 21.08 -0.42 25.16
CA LYS A 669 20.12 -1.51 25.05
C LYS A 669 20.41 -2.59 26.10
N PRO A 670 19.49 -3.53 26.36
CA PRO A 670 19.70 -4.55 27.40
C PRO A 670 20.98 -5.38 27.23
N TYR A 671 21.37 -5.70 26.00
CA TYR A 671 22.51 -6.56 25.68
C TYR A 671 23.61 -5.84 24.91
N SER A 672 23.29 -4.75 24.21
CA SER A 672 24.27 -3.96 23.47
C SER A 672 24.26 -2.48 23.81
N ARG A 673 25.27 -1.78 23.31
CA ARG A 673 25.28 -0.32 23.18
C ARG A 673 25.51 -0.02 21.70
N LEU A 674 24.61 0.76 21.11
CA LEU A 674 24.76 1.30 19.77
C LEU A 674 25.22 2.76 19.89
N VAL A 675 26.23 3.14 19.11
CA VAL A 675 26.67 4.52 18.95
C VAL A 675 26.39 4.97 17.53
N VAL A 676 25.71 6.11 17.41
CA VAL A 676 25.50 6.80 16.13
C VAL A 676 26.59 7.86 15.98
N ASP A 677 27.50 7.65 15.03
CA ASP A 677 28.58 8.59 14.73
C ASP A 677 28.04 9.71 13.85
N TRP A 678 27.44 10.70 14.51
CA TRP A 678 26.88 11.88 13.85
C TRP A 678 27.98 12.88 13.50
N ALA A 679 28.16 13.16 12.20
CA ALA A 679 29.09 14.18 11.76
C ALA A 679 28.46 15.57 11.95
N HIS A 680 29.12 16.45 12.69
CA HIS A 680 28.81 17.88 12.68
C HIS A 680 29.61 18.57 11.59
N LYS A 681 28.98 19.47 10.82
CA LYS A 681 29.77 20.47 10.09
C LYS A 681 30.47 21.35 11.12
N GLY A 682 31.82 21.32 11.09
CA GLY A 682 32.67 22.14 11.95
C GLY A 682 32.63 23.62 11.60
#